data_AF-A0A936ER77-F1
#
_entry.id   AF-A0A936ER77-F1
#
_cell.length_a   1.000
_cell.length_b   1.000
_cell.length_c   1.000
_cell.angle_alpha   90.00
_cell.angle_beta   90.00
_cell.angle_gamma   90.00
#
_symmetry.space_group_name_H-M   'P 1'
#
loop_
_entity.id
_entity.type
_entity.pdbx_description
1 polymer ?
#
loop_
_entity_poly.entity_id
_entity_poly.type
_entity_poly.pdbx_seq_one_letter_code
_entity_poly.pdbx_strand_id
1 'polypeptide(L)'
;MVADPAQAKTGGRRPATAAELAAMARQPICNLVLLVHGHNEPEKRGNYVQGDAASPWMFSYKKLVWDQLYEQALSTDLITDQPLYPHACTAFYEFIYPSYRAIFSPVSAKGGGVQETLGEALGRLVGEEIKRNSQLSRMLDNGMPLNTVIVGHSQGGLVARAGLRFMPTKFKASVKRLVTWGTPHHGAALVSMRYAMQAGHDLVIDGHRMPLQNLLQAGVTWIQLDTPGTRDLRLSLRQKDKMNLRAMFPSLDAGAETALAPTLYSANLDEFNTNIGTREIDPGPHYSFLTGTKQRSASVELEDASGWWLKFRGQQVSKFKASTGTEQGTTLNRLLLKSPYQASDGAAPLFSQQAAGLYGPEAIDMGDTDHEQFYGAEPAQRNADSLRKGRLTAERTLHEGRLDRTENTCPSIQGLALSAGSGTVTVAGRAFFPALASAPAKTGALIARVEARAGTSSGSVIGALVFQHDASGQFSATASAAAVPTGTVAVVVVLKDGSELLASVEKASPSDFDAVRVFEQPWTVTENREGRMRAEMSRSYNGAALQCSLTVDWTLPSSHNQPLQMRIVRLLKRDGVTQNDTFFLKYLSYMSRVMPVGNGQFATRIGDVIDPSSTRTNTAQGNQLDLSYLAPERAESSYYERQPTLYIEVDGLCGGLTKTQIRFDYKPPG
;
A
#
# COMPACT_ATOMS: atom_id res chain seq x y z
N MET A 1 4.06 -14.03 7.30
CA MET A 1 5.48 -13.68 7.53
C MET A 1 5.54 -12.22 7.96
N VAL A 2 6.44 -11.84 8.85
CA VAL A 2 6.71 -10.44 9.23
C VAL A 2 8.15 -10.08 8.85
N ALA A 3 8.45 -8.79 8.72
CA ALA A 3 9.83 -8.34 8.55
C ALA A 3 10.68 -8.88 9.70
N ASP A 4 11.82 -9.50 9.38
CA ASP A 4 12.77 -9.93 10.39
C ASP A 4 13.56 -8.70 10.87
N PRO A 5 13.43 -8.26 12.13
CA PRO A 5 14.14 -7.07 12.61
C PRO A 5 15.66 -7.14 12.40
N ALA A 6 16.25 -8.35 12.42
CA ALA A 6 17.68 -8.55 12.24
C ALA A 6 18.13 -8.45 10.77
N GLN A 7 17.20 -8.64 9.82
CA GLN A 7 17.47 -8.67 8.38
C GLN A 7 16.53 -7.75 7.57
N ALA A 8 15.81 -6.84 8.24
CA ALA A 8 14.77 -6.03 7.61
C ALA A 8 15.33 -5.13 6.50
N LYS A 9 16.56 -4.63 6.68
CA LYS A 9 17.27 -3.80 5.69
C LYS A 9 17.60 -4.54 4.39
N THR A 10 17.61 -5.87 4.40
CA THR A 10 17.84 -6.72 3.22
C THR A 10 16.58 -7.45 2.77
N GLY A 11 15.40 -7.03 3.26
CA GLY A 11 14.11 -7.65 2.93
C GLY A 11 13.90 -9.02 3.57
N GLY A 12 14.68 -9.38 4.58
CA GLY A 12 14.51 -10.62 5.33
C GLY A 12 13.13 -10.69 6.00
N ARG A 13 12.46 -11.84 5.86
CA ARG A 13 11.16 -12.12 6.48
C ARG A 13 11.25 -13.39 7.30
N ARG A 14 10.54 -13.42 8.43
CA ARG A 14 10.40 -14.60 9.30
C ARG A 14 8.94 -14.92 9.59
N PRO A 15 8.60 -16.13 10.07
CA PRO A 15 7.29 -16.40 10.63
C PRO A 15 6.96 -15.40 11.75
N ALA A 16 5.71 -14.98 11.80
CA ALA A 16 5.22 -14.13 12.88
C ALA A 16 5.18 -14.94 14.20
N THR A 17 5.56 -14.30 15.29
CA THR A 17 5.33 -14.83 16.64
C THR A 17 3.84 -14.86 16.96
N ALA A 18 3.44 -15.62 17.98
CA ALA A 18 2.03 -15.65 18.42
C ALA A 18 1.51 -14.25 18.81
N ALA A 19 2.36 -13.42 19.42
CA ALA A 19 2.02 -12.05 19.79
C ALA A 19 1.82 -11.15 18.55
N GLU A 20 2.70 -11.27 17.55
CA GLU A 20 2.56 -10.54 16.28
C GLU A 20 1.31 -10.99 15.51
N LEU A 21 1.01 -12.29 15.46
CA LEU A 21 -0.23 -12.80 14.88
C LEU A 21 -1.47 -12.25 15.61
N ALA A 22 -1.44 -12.21 16.93
CA ALA A 22 -2.54 -11.65 17.73
C ALA A 22 -2.71 -10.14 17.50
N ALA A 23 -1.62 -9.40 17.28
CA ALA A 23 -1.67 -7.98 16.94
C ALA A 23 -2.19 -7.76 15.51
N MET A 24 -1.70 -8.53 14.53
CA MET A 24 -2.15 -8.49 13.13
C MET A 24 -3.65 -8.84 13.03
N ALA A 25 -4.14 -9.81 13.81
CA ALA A 25 -5.55 -10.19 13.82
C ALA A 25 -6.50 -9.08 14.33
N ARG A 26 -5.96 -8.03 14.98
CA ARG A 26 -6.73 -6.84 15.37
C ARG A 26 -6.73 -5.75 14.30
N GLN A 27 -5.85 -5.83 13.30
CA GLN A 27 -5.80 -4.83 12.24
C GLN A 27 -6.96 -5.08 11.26
N PRO A 28 -7.69 -4.03 10.84
CA PRO A 28 -8.74 -4.18 9.84
C PRO A 28 -8.11 -4.56 8.50
N ILE A 29 -8.68 -5.55 7.82
CA ILE A 29 -8.25 -5.95 6.48
C ILE A 29 -9.28 -5.45 5.48
N CYS A 30 -8.84 -4.70 4.47
CA CYS A 30 -9.69 -4.18 3.41
C CYS A 30 -9.24 -4.62 2.01
N ASN A 31 -7.98 -5.02 1.88
CA ASN A 31 -7.43 -5.64 0.69
C ASN A 31 -6.84 -7.01 1.03
N LEU A 32 -7.11 -8.00 0.18
CA LEU A 32 -6.45 -9.31 0.24
C LEU A 32 -5.80 -9.57 -1.11
N VAL A 33 -4.48 -9.77 -1.11
CA VAL A 33 -3.70 -10.07 -2.31
C VAL A 33 -3.18 -11.51 -2.20
N LEU A 34 -3.67 -12.40 -3.08
CA LEU A 34 -3.22 -13.77 -3.20
C LEU A 34 -2.20 -13.89 -4.34
N LEU A 35 -0.94 -14.05 -3.97
CA LEU A 35 0.19 -14.20 -4.89
C LEU A 35 0.38 -15.68 -5.24
N VAL A 36 0.27 -16.02 -6.52
CA VAL A 36 0.41 -17.37 -7.04
C VAL A 36 1.72 -17.44 -7.81
N HIS A 37 2.66 -18.19 -7.25
CA HIS A 37 4.03 -18.28 -7.77
C HIS A 37 4.09 -18.98 -9.13
N GLY A 38 5.14 -18.68 -9.88
CA GLY A 38 5.46 -19.35 -11.13
C GLY A 38 6.36 -20.58 -10.94
N HIS A 39 6.78 -21.15 -12.07
CA HIS A 39 7.77 -22.22 -12.11
C HIS A 39 9.13 -21.74 -11.58
N ASN A 40 9.86 -22.60 -10.87
CA ASN A 40 11.17 -22.26 -10.32
C ASN A 40 12.33 -22.92 -11.07
N GLU A 41 13.41 -22.17 -11.27
CA GLU A 41 14.51 -22.52 -12.15
C GLU A 41 15.41 -23.68 -11.68
N PRO A 42 15.79 -23.83 -10.41
CA PRO A 42 16.48 -25.04 -9.94
C PRO A 42 15.65 -26.32 -10.04
N GLU A 43 14.32 -26.22 -10.16
CA GLU A 43 13.43 -27.36 -10.40
C GLU A 43 13.46 -27.82 -11.90
N LYS A 44 14.21 -27.14 -12.79
CA LYS A 44 14.44 -27.43 -14.23
C LYS A 44 14.78 -28.89 -14.56
N ARG A 45 15.36 -29.63 -13.62
CA ARG A 45 15.72 -31.06 -13.76
C ARG A 45 14.51 -32.02 -13.69
N GLY A 46 13.32 -31.50 -13.40
CA GLY A 46 12.08 -32.25 -13.46
C GLY A 46 11.89 -33.34 -12.42
N ASN A 47 11.12 -34.37 -12.78
CA ASN A 47 10.82 -35.55 -11.95
C ASN A 47 12.07 -36.32 -11.46
N TYR A 48 13.27 -35.88 -11.84
CA TYR A 48 14.55 -36.53 -11.55
C TYR A 48 15.30 -35.92 -10.35
N VAL A 49 14.89 -34.75 -9.84
CA VAL A 49 15.33 -34.31 -8.51
C VAL A 49 14.34 -34.91 -7.52
N GLN A 50 14.81 -35.72 -6.58
CA GLN A 50 13.98 -36.06 -5.42
C GLN A 50 13.43 -34.76 -4.84
N GLY A 51 12.18 -34.75 -4.41
CA GLY A 51 11.54 -33.62 -3.74
C GLY A 51 12.14 -33.33 -2.36
N ASP A 52 13.47 -33.31 -2.25
CA ASP A 52 14.23 -33.19 -1.00
C ASP A 52 14.20 -31.76 -0.44
N ALA A 53 13.74 -30.78 -1.21
CA ALA A 53 13.32 -29.53 -0.62
C ALA A 53 11.95 -29.73 0.02
N ALA A 54 11.94 -30.12 1.30
CA ALA A 54 10.76 -30.08 2.19
C ALA A 54 10.08 -28.70 2.27
N SER A 55 10.68 -27.70 1.61
CA SER A 55 10.45 -26.28 1.77
C SER A 55 10.63 -25.57 0.41
N PRO A 56 9.59 -25.51 -0.46
CA PRO A 56 9.69 -24.83 -1.75
C PRO A 56 9.97 -23.32 -1.65
N TRP A 57 9.91 -22.72 -0.45
CA TRP A 57 10.36 -21.36 -0.15
C TRP A 57 11.88 -21.19 -0.03
N MET A 58 12.66 -22.27 -0.04
CA MET A 58 14.13 -22.22 0.05
C MET A 58 14.80 -21.74 -1.25
N PHE A 59 14.05 -21.60 -2.33
CA PHE A 59 14.58 -21.15 -3.61
C PHE A 59 14.56 -19.62 -3.74
N SER A 60 15.72 -19.05 -4.07
CA SER A 60 15.93 -17.60 -4.19
C SER A 60 14.94 -16.93 -5.14
N TYR A 61 14.62 -17.56 -6.27
CA TYR A 61 13.64 -17.03 -7.21
C TYR A 61 12.26 -16.82 -6.58
N LYS A 62 11.71 -17.82 -5.87
CA LYS A 62 10.40 -17.71 -5.20
C LYS A 62 10.44 -16.68 -4.07
N LYS A 63 11.58 -16.50 -3.40
CA LYS A 63 11.74 -15.41 -2.44
C LYS A 63 11.68 -14.03 -3.10
N LEU A 64 12.37 -13.87 -4.23
CA LEU A 64 12.64 -12.55 -4.83
C LEU A 64 11.54 -12.06 -5.78
N VAL A 65 10.70 -12.95 -6.32
CA VAL A 65 9.72 -12.61 -7.37
C VAL A 65 8.67 -11.60 -6.92
N TRP A 66 8.38 -11.50 -5.62
CA TRP A 66 7.40 -10.56 -5.10
C TRP A 66 8.02 -9.35 -4.40
N ASP A 67 9.35 -9.28 -4.28
CA ASP A 67 10.00 -8.21 -3.50
C ASP A 67 9.69 -6.81 -4.05
N GLN A 68 9.72 -6.63 -5.37
CA GLN A 68 9.34 -5.33 -5.97
C GLN A 68 7.85 -5.01 -5.76
N LEU A 69 6.97 -6.02 -5.69
CA LEU A 69 5.56 -5.81 -5.36
C LEU A 69 5.39 -5.35 -3.91
N TYR A 70 6.11 -5.97 -2.98
CA TYR A 70 6.09 -5.59 -1.58
C TYR A 70 6.70 -4.21 -1.34
N GLU A 71 7.86 -3.93 -1.95
CA GLU A 71 8.49 -2.60 -1.89
C GLU A 71 7.55 -1.52 -2.45
N GLN A 72 6.91 -1.79 -3.59
CA GLN A 72 5.98 -0.84 -4.18
C GLN A 72 4.72 -0.66 -3.31
N ALA A 73 4.17 -1.72 -2.72
CA ALA A 73 3.02 -1.61 -1.82
C ALA A 73 3.33 -0.78 -0.55
N LEU A 74 4.60 -0.74 -0.13
CA LEU A 74 5.06 0.04 1.03
C LEU A 74 5.56 1.45 0.66
N SER A 75 5.54 1.82 -0.62
CA SER A 75 6.05 3.11 -1.08
C SER A 75 5.20 4.29 -0.59
N THR A 76 5.87 5.42 -0.38
CA THR A 76 5.25 6.70 -0.01
C THR A 76 5.42 7.73 -1.11
N ASP A 77 4.50 8.68 -1.17
CA ASP A 77 4.59 9.85 -2.03
C ASP A 77 5.73 10.76 -1.53
N LEU A 78 6.63 11.14 -2.43
CA LEU A 78 7.85 11.87 -2.08
C LEU A 78 7.61 13.29 -1.58
N ILE A 79 6.42 13.86 -1.81
CA ILE A 79 6.08 15.24 -1.44
C ILE A 79 5.33 15.27 -0.12
N THR A 80 4.38 14.35 0.06
CA THR A 80 3.45 14.33 1.19
C THR A 80 3.83 13.33 2.29
N ASP A 81 4.81 12.46 2.02
CA ASP A 81 5.20 11.31 2.85
C ASP A 81 4.04 10.37 3.20
N GLN A 82 2.95 10.45 2.42
CA GLN A 82 1.79 9.60 2.60
C GLN A 82 1.97 8.27 1.87
N PRO A 83 1.47 7.15 2.43
CA PRO A 83 1.49 5.86 1.73
C PRO A 83 0.76 5.95 0.37
N LEU A 84 1.41 5.47 -0.69
CA LEU A 84 0.79 5.38 -2.03
C LEU A 84 -0.30 4.29 -2.09
N TYR A 85 -0.15 3.26 -1.25
CA TYR A 85 -1.10 2.16 -1.14
C TYR A 85 -1.46 1.92 0.33
N PRO A 86 -2.67 1.38 0.61
CA PRO A 86 -3.18 1.15 1.96
C PRO A 86 -2.57 -0.11 2.59
N HIS A 87 -1.23 -0.16 2.71
CA HIS A 87 -0.51 -1.33 3.20
C HIS A 87 -0.91 -1.73 4.63
N ALA A 88 -1.36 -0.77 5.45
CA ALA A 88 -1.81 -1.03 6.83
C ALA A 88 -3.10 -1.86 6.94
N CYS A 89 -3.93 -1.94 5.88
CA CYS A 89 -5.11 -2.83 5.81
C CYS A 89 -4.97 -3.95 4.75
N THR A 90 -3.77 -4.14 4.18
CA THR A 90 -3.57 -5.08 3.07
C THR A 90 -2.92 -6.37 3.57
N ALA A 91 -3.61 -7.49 3.37
CA ALA A 91 -3.09 -8.82 3.69
C ALA A 91 -2.57 -9.52 2.43
N PHE A 92 -1.32 -9.99 2.49
CA PHE A 92 -0.71 -10.79 1.41
C PHE A 92 -0.65 -12.27 1.79
N TYR A 93 -1.11 -13.11 0.87
CA TYR A 93 -1.01 -14.57 0.95
C TYR A 93 -0.18 -15.07 -0.22
N GLU A 94 0.70 -16.03 0.02
CA GLU A 94 1.53 -16.61 -1.04
C GLU A 94 1.21 -18.10 -1.20
N PHE A 95 0.78 -18.49 -2.39
CA PHE A 95 0.69 -19.90 -2.77
C PHE A 95 2.00 -20.32 -3.46
N ILE A 96 2.85 -20.98 -2.68
CA ILE A 96 4.13 -21.53 -3.12
C ILE A 96 3.96 -23.03 -3.34
N TYR A 97 4.17 -23.49 -4.57
CA TYR A 97 3.98 -24.89 -4.95
C TYR A 97 5.21 -25.47 -5.68
N PRO A 98 5.41 -26.79 -5.66
CA PRO A 98 6.41 -27.45 -6.49
C PRO A 98 5.98 -27.47 -7.96
N SER A 99 6.86 -27.05 -8.85
CA SER A 99 6.55 -26.77 -10.25
C SER A 99 6.47 -28.01 -11.15
N TYR A 100 6.78 -29.20 -10.60
CA TYR A 100 6.68 -30.49 -11.29
C TYR A 100 5.28 -31.13 -11.21
N ARG A 101 4.36 -30.60 -10.40
CA ARG A 101 2.97 -31.09 -10.32
C ARG A 101 2.16 -30.64 -11.53
N ALA A 102 1.23 -31.47 -11.98
CA ALA A 102 0.34 -31.10 -13.08
C ALA A 102 -0.66 -30.01 -12.66
N ILE A 103 -0.91 -29.07 -13.58
CA ILE A 103 -1.87 -27.97 -13.39
C ILE A 103 -3.31 -28.42 -13.60
N PHE A 104 -3.58 -29.20 -14.66
CA PHE A 104 -4.95 -29.48 -15.13
C PHE A 104 -5.38 -30.94 -15.08
N SER A 105 -4.43 -31.88 -15.15
CA SER A 105 -4.74 -33.30 -15.31
C SER A 105 -4.19 -34.10 -14.13
N PRO A 106 -5.00 -34.97 -13.52
CA PRO A 106 -4.50 -35.89 -12.52
C PRO A 106 -3.46 -36.82 -13.16
N VAL A 107 -2.23 -36.80 -12.64
CA VAL A 107 -1.16 -37.73 -13.07
C VAL A 107 -1.15 -38.91 -12.11
N SER A 108 -0.97 -40.11 -12.66
CA SER A 108 -0.73 -41.29 -11.83
C SER A 108 0.56 -41.08 -11.04
N ALA A 109 0.47 -41.10 -9.71
CA ALA A 109 1.61 -41.04 -8.81
C ALA A 109 2.51 -42.25 -9.07
N LYS A 110 3.82 -42.05 -9.03
CA LYS A 110 4.79 -43.15 -9.02
C LYS A 110 4.59 -43.92 -7.70
N GLY A 111 3.90 -45.07 -7.74
CA GLY A 111 3.50 -45.85 -6.56
C GLY A 111 2.01 -46.18 -6.43
N GLY A 112 1.17 -45.75 -7.38
CA GLY A 112 -0.28 -46.03 -7.37
C GLY A 112 -1.07 -44.96 -6.62
N GLY A 113 -2.03 -44.33 -7.31
CA GLY A 113 -2.83 -43.21 -6.81
C GLY A 113 -2.86 -42.04 -7.78
N VAL A 114 -3.88 -41.19 -7.67
CA VAL A 114 -4.04 -39.98 -8.47
C VAL A 114 -3.48 -38.79 -7.69
N GLN A 115 -2.50 -38.07 -8.24
CA GLN A 115 -2.03 -36.83 -7.62
C GLN A 115 -3.01 -35.68 -7.85
N GLU A 116 -3.37 -34.98 -6.77
CA GLU A 116 -4.11 -33.72 -6.79
C GLU A 116 -3.42 -32.71 -7.73
N THR A 117 -4.19 -32.01 -8.55
CA THR A 117 -3.69 -30.96 -9.45
C THR A 117 -3.35 -29.68 -8.68
N LEU A 118 -2.54 -28.79 -9.27
CA LEU A 118 -2.20 -27.51 -8.63
C LEU A 118 -3.42 -26.59 -8.43
N GLY A 119 -4.42 -26.66 -9.32
CA GLY A 119 -5.69 -25.94 -9.14
C GLY A 119 -6.50 -26.44 -7.95
N GLU A 120 -6.64 -27.76 -7.81
CA GLU A 120 -7.30 -28.38 -6.65
C GLU A 120 -6.57 -28.06 -5.35
N ALA A 121 -5.23 -28.15 -5.36
CA ALA A 121 -4.39 -27.81 -4.22
C ALA A 121 -4.59 -26.36 -3.76
N LEU A 122 -4.61 -25.41 -4.70
CA LEU A 122 -4.87 -24.00 -4.40
C LEU A 122 -6.26 -23.82 -3.79
N GLY A 123 -7.30 -24.41 -4.39
CA GLY A 123 -8.67 -24.35 -3.86
C GLY A 123 -8.79 -24.92 -2.46
N ARG A 124 -8.19 -26.09 -2.21
CA ARG A 124 -8.14 -26.74 -0.89
C ARG A 124 -7.43 -25.87 0.14
N LEU A 125 -6.25 -25.32 -0.19
CA LEU A 125 -5.47 -24.51 0.75
C LEU A 125 -6.16 -23.18 1.08
N VAL A 126 -6.83 -22.55 0.11
CA VAL A 126 -7.71 -21.40 0.41
C VAL A 126 -8.83 -21.83 1.38
N GLY A 127 -9.44 -22.99 1.16
CA GLY A 127 -10.45 -23.53 2.07
C GLY A 127 -9.92 -23.85 3.48
N GLU A 128 -8.69 -24.35 3.59
CA GLU A 128 -8.03 -24.59 4.87
C GLU A 128 -7.67 -23.28 5.58
N GLU A 129 -7.18 -22.28 4.84
CA GLU A 129 -6.85 -20.97 5.40
C GLU A 129 -8.09 -20.29 5.96
N ILE A 130 -9.21 -20.31 5.24
CA ILE A 130 -10.49 -19.78 5.73
C ILE A 130 -10.90 -20.47 7.05
N LYS A 131 -10.67 -21.78 7.18
CA LYS A 131 -10.99 -22.52 8.43
C LYS A 131 -10.06 -22.18 9.59
N ARG A 132 -8.77 -21.93 9.31
CA ARG A 132 -7.75 -21.69 10.34
C ARG A 132 -7.69 -20.21 10.76
N ASN A 133 -8.00 -19.31 9.85
CA ASN A 133 -7.96 -17.87 10.05
C ASN A 133 -9.35 -17.34 10.44
N SER A 134 -9.58 -17.22 11.74
CA SER A 134 -10.88 -16.79 12.29
C SER A 134 -11.28 -15.37 11.88
N GLN A 135 -10.32 -14.49 11.59
CA GLN A 135 -10.62 -13.16 11.05
C GLN A 135 -11.16 -13.30 9.62
N LEU A 136 -10.43 -13.97 8.72
CA LEU A 136 -10.85 -14.16 7.34
C LEU A 136 -12.21 -14.88 7.24
N SER A 137 -12.43 -15.93 8.03
CA SER A 137 -13.75 -16.60 8.09
C SER A 137 -14.84 -15.60 8.45
N ARG A 138 -14.68 -14.86 9.54
CA ARG A 138 -15.69 -13.88 10.00
C ARG A 138 -15.86 -12.74 9.01
N MET A 139 -14.81 -12.33 8.31
CA MET A 139 -14.93 -11.32 7.26
C MET A 139 -15.87 -11.79 6.15
N LEU A 140 -15.67 -13.02 5.67
CA LEU A 140 -16.51 -13.62 4.63
C LEU A 140 -17.94 -13.89 5.14
N ASP A 141 -18.09 -14.36 6.38
CA ASP A 141 -19.39 -14.69 6.97
C ASP A 141 -20.25 -13.46 7.29
N ASN A 142 -19.62 -12.34 7.67
CA ASN A 142 -20.30 -11.08 7.98
C ASN A 142 -20.38 -10.12 6.78
N GLY A 143 -19.90 -10.52 5.60
CA GLY A 143 -19.93 -9.69 4.40
C GLY A 143 -19.13 -8.40 4.55
N MET A 144 -17.99 -8.45 5.26
CA MET A 144 -17.09 -7.32 5.39
C MET A 144 -16.60 -6.87 4.00
N PRO A 145 -16.53 -5.56 3.71
CA PRO A 145 -16.01 -5.08 2.43
C PRO A 145 -14.57 -5.55 2.22
N LEU A 146 -14.35 -6.31 1.14
CA LEU A 146 -13.06 -6.92 0.85
C LEU A 146 -12.74 -6.82 -0.64
N ASN A 147 -11.62 -6.18 -0.96
CA ASN A 147 -11.03 -6.21 -2.30
C ASN A 147 -10.06 -7.40 -2.39
N THR A 148 -10.54 -8.55 -2.89
CA THR A 148 -9.68 -9.71 -3.12
C THR A 148 -9.09 -9.66 -4.53
N VAL A 149 -7.76 -9.59 -4.60
CA VAL A 149 -6.98 -9.60 -5.83
C VAL A 149 -6.15 -10.87 -5.88
N ILE A 150 -6.19 -11.58 -7.01
CA ILE A 150 -5.28 -12.70 -7.26
C ILE A 150 -4.23 -12.23 -8.25
N VAL A 151 -2.95 -12.41 -7.92
CA VAL A 151 -1.83 -12.09 -8.81
C VAL A 151 -1.09 -13.36 -9.15
N GLY A 152 -1.04 -13.72 -10.44
CA GLY A 152 -0.33 -14.91 -10.90
C GLY A 152 0.89 -14.55 -11.73
N HIS A 153 2.06 -15.05 -11.33
CA HIS A 153 3.27 -14.92 -12.14
C HIS A 153 3.54 -16.19 -12.97
N SER A 154 3.85 -16.05 -14.26
CA SER A 154 4.22 -17.15 -15.14
C SER A 154 3.15 -18.25 -15.12
N GLN A 155 3.54 -19.52 -14.91
CA GLN A 155 2.57 -20.62 -14.75
C GLN A 155 1.57 -20.43 -13.60
N GLY A 156 1.88 -19.56 -12.63
CA GLY A 156 0.99 -19.19 -11.55
C GLY A 156 -0.30 -18.54 -12.04
N GLY A 157 -0.29 -17.85 -13.19
CA GLY A 157 -1.50 -17.34 -13.83
C GLY A 157 -2.47 -18.46 -14.24
N LEU A 158 -1.96 -19.55 -14.81
CA LEU A 158 -2.76 -20.73 -15.15
C LEU A 158 -3.26 -21.46 -13.90
N VAL A 159 -2.41 -21.58 -12.88
CA VAL A 159 -2.79 -22.19 -11.59
C VAL A 159 -3.88 -21.38 -10.90
N ALA A 160 -3.78 -20.05 -10.89
CA ALA A 160 -4.81 -19.17 -10.34
C ALA A 160 -6.15 -19.35 -11.05
N ARG A 161 -6.14 -19.35 -12.39
CA ARG A 161 -7.34 -19.59 -13.20
C ARG A 161 -7.95 -20.97 -12.93
N ALA A 162 -7.12 -22.00 -12.80
CA ALA A 162 -7.59 -23.35 -12.46
C ALA A 162 -8.15 -23.41 -11.03
N GLY A 163 -7.46 -22.79 -10.07
CA GLY A 163 -7.83 -22.78 -8.67
C GLY A 163 -9.16 -22.09 -8.40
N LEU A 164 -9.52 -21.03 -9.14
CA LEU A 164 -10.83 -20.38 -9.03
C LEU A 164 -12.01 -21.37 -9.17
N ARG A 165 -11.85 -22.47 -9.91
CA ARG A 165 -12.85 -23.53 -10.04
C ARG A 165 -13.10 -24.27 -8.73
N PHE A 166 -12.06 -24.45 -7.93
CA PHE A 166 -12.06 -25.24 -6.70
C PHE A 166 -12.11 -24.38 -5.43
N MET A 167 -11.91 -23.07 -5.53
CA MET A 167 -12.02 -22.16 -4.39
C MET A 167 -13.45 -22.14 -3.82
N PRO A 168 -13.61 -22.04 -2.49
CA PRO A 168 -14.92 -21.94 -1.85
C PRO A 168 -15.75 -20.77 -2.39
N THR A 169 -17.05 -20.98 -2.59
CA THR A 169 -17.97 -19.99 -3.20
C THR A 169 -17.93 -18.63 -2.50
N LYS A 170 -17.88 -18.61 -1.16
CA LYS A 170 -17.82 -17.36 -0.38
C LYS A 170 -16.56 -16.54 -0.69
N PHE A 171 -15.40 -17.19 -0.80
CA PHE A 171 -14.16 -16.52 -1.16
C PHE A 171 -14.17 -16.10 -2.64
N LYS A 172 -14.67 -16.97 -3.52
CA LYS A 172 -14.79 -16.67 -4.94
C LYS A 172 -15.63 -15.41 -5.19
N ALA A 173 -16.69 -15.19 -4.43
CA ALA A 173 -17.53 -13.99 -4.50
C ALA A 173 -16.81 -12.69 -4.07
N SER A 174 -15.72 -12.77 -3.29
CA SER A 174 -14.93 -11.60 -2.91
C SER A 174 -13.86 -11.23 -3.95
N VAL A 175 -13.50 -12.15 -4.86
CA VAL A 175 -12.51 -11.91 -5.93
C VAL A 175 -12.99 -10.80 -6.86
N LYS A 176 -12.26 -9.68 -6.88
CA LYS A 176 -12.55 -8.49 -7.71
C LYS A 176 -11.69 -8.43 -8.96
N ARG A 177 -10.48 -8.96 -8.89
CA ARG A 177 -9.48 -8.92 -9.97
C ARG A 177 -8.61 -10.17 -9.98
N LEU A 178 -8.30 -10.64 -11.18
CA LEU A 178 -7.19 -11.54 -11.45
C LEU A 178 -6.21 -10.81 -12.36
N VAL A 179 -5.01 -10.55 -11.87
CA VAL A 179 -3.92 -9.93 -12.63
C VAL A 179 -2.86 -10.99 -12.88
N THR A 180 -2.48 -11.19 -14.14
CA THR A 180 -1.43 -12.17 -14.46
C THR A 180 -0.40 -11.57 -15.39
N TRP A 181 0.84 -12.00 -15.23
CA TRP A 181 1.98 -11.58 -16.04
C TRP A 181 3.08 -12.63 -15.96
N GLY A 182 4.08 -12.54 -16.83
CA GLY A 182 5.14 -13.55 -16.95
C GLY A 182 4.71 -14.75 -17.76
N THR A 183 5.70 -15.43 -18.33
CA THR A 183 5.50 -16.72 -19.00
C THR A 183 6.62 -17.70 -18.65
N PRO A 184 6.53 -19.01 -18.98
CA PRO A 184 7.57 -19.96 -18.57
C PRO A 184 8.86 -19.74 -19.37
N HIS A 185 10.01 -19.53 -18.70
CA HIS A 185 11.28 -19.06 -19.29
C HIS A 185 11.92 -19.92 -20.42
N HIS A 186 11.37 -21.09 -20.76
CA HIS A 186 11.82 -21.92 -21.87
C HIS A 186 10.76 -22.20 -22.94
N GLY A 187 9.54 -21.69 -22.84
CA GLY A 187 8.61 -21.56 -23.96
C GLY A 187 8.18 -22.78 -24.75
N ALA A 188 7.11 -22.58 -25.51
CA ALA A 188 6.65 -23.59 -26.44
C ALA A 188 7.55 -23.78 -27.67
N ALA A 189 8.36 -22.78 -28.03
CA ALA A 189 9.27 -22.89 -29.16
C ALA A 189 10.42 -23.89 -28.91
N LEU A 190 11.03 -23.89 -27.71
CA LEU A 190 12.05 -24.91 -27.37
C LEU A 190 11.42 -26.30 -27.19
N VAL A 191 10.20 -26.38 -26.65
CA VAL A 191 9.42 -27.63 -26.62
C VAL A 191 9.22 -28.13 -28.06
N SER A 192 8.90 -27.21 -28.97
CA SER A 192 8.66 -27.55 -30.37
C SER A 192 9.91 -28.04 -31.08
N MET A 193 11.03 -27.34 -30.89
CA MET A 193 12.31 -27.79 -31.40
C MET A 193 12.72 -29.14 -30.80
N ARG A 194 12.52 -29.35 -29.50
CA ARG A 194 12.81 -30.64 -28.86
C ARG A 194 12.05 -31.77 -29.51
N TYR A 195 10.75 -31.63 -29.68
CA TYR A 195 9.95 -32.70 -30.29
C TYR A 195 10.30 -32.90 -31.77
N ALA A 196 10.56 -31.82 -32.52
CA ALA A 196 11.07 -31.92 -33.88
C ALA A 196 12.43 -32.62 -33.95
N MET A 197 13.33 -32.37 -32.99
CA MET A 197 14.63 -33.05 -32.86
C MET A 197 14.49 -34.53 -32.54
N GLN A 198 13.52 -34.90 -31.71
CA GLN A 198 13.22 -36.30 -31.39
C GLN A 198 12.59 -37.03 -32.58
N ALA A 199 11.81 -36.33 -33.41
CA ALA A 199 11.22 -36.88 -34.63
C ALA A 199 12.18 -36.89 -35.84
N GLY A 200 13.32 -36.20 -35.75
CA GLY A 200 14.39 -36.25 -36.74
C GLY A 200 14.25 -35.30 -37.93
N HIS A 201 13.63 -34.14 -37.72
CA HIS A 201 13.51 -33.12 -38.75
C HIS A 201 14.66 -32.10 -38.71
N ASP A 202 15.16 -31.73 -39.87
CA ASP A 202 16.15 -30.66 -40.01
C ASP A 202 15.48 -29.30 -40.09
N LEU A 203 16.08 -28.33 -39.40
CA LEU A 203 15.65 -26.93 -39.42
C LEU A 203 16.25 -26.23 -40.64
N VAL A 204 15.44 -25.46 -41.35
CA VAL A 204 15.85 -24.64 -42.49
C VAL A 204 15.53 -23.18 -42.18
N ILE A 205 16.56 -22.33 -42.20
CA ILE A 205 16.41 -20.87 -42.06
C ILE A 205 17.11 -20.25 -43.26
N ASP A 206 16.41 -19.36 -43.99
CA ASP A 206 16.94 -18.66 -45.16
C ASP A 206 17.63 -19.59 -46.18
N GLY A 207 17.03 -20.75 -46.45
CA GLY A 207 17.56 -21.75 -47.39
C GLY A 207 18.68 -22.64 -46.86
N HIS A 208 19.20 -22.38 -45.66
CA HIS A 208 20.29 -23.14 -45.05
C HIS A 208 19.77 -24.26 -44.16
N ARG A 209 20.21 -25.49 -44.43
CA ARG A 209 19.81 -26.69 -43.66
C ARG A 209 20.73 -26.89 -42.45
N MET A 210 20.14 -26.91 -41.27
CA MET A 210 20.79 -27.22 -40.00
C MET A 210 20.43 -28.64 -39.55
N PRO A 211 21.36 -29.61 -39.61
CA PRO A 211 21.12 -30.98 -39.15
C PRO A 211 21.06 -31.01 -37.62
N LEU A 212 19.86 -30.80 -37.08
CA LEU A 212 19.65 -30.60 -35.64
C LEU A 212 19.95 -31.85 -34.80
N GLN A 213 19.79 -33.04 -35.37
CA GLN A 213 20.06 -34.32 -34.69
C GLN A 213 21.50 -34.42 -34.17
N ASN A 214 22.49 -33.84 -34.87
CA ASN A 214 23.91 -34.02 -34.53
C ASN A 214 24.48 -32.96 -33.59
N LEU A 215 23.84 -31.80 -33.47
CA LEU A 215 24.41 -30.61 -32.79
C LEU A 215 23.92 -30.42 -31.35
N LEU A 216 22.73 -30.91 -31.01
CA LEU A 216 22.01 -30.46 -29.81
C LEU A 216 21.31 -31.58 -29.01
N GLN A 217 21.42 -32.85 -29.44
CA GLN A 217 20.74 -33.99 -28.82
C GLN A 217 21.08 -34.19 -27.34
N ALA A 218 22.27 -33.76 -26.91
CA ALA A 218 22.71 -33.77 -25.52
C ALA A 218 22.40 -32.48 -24.76
N GLY A 219 22.12 -31.35 -25.42
CA GLY A 219 21.84 -30.06 -24.76
C GLY A 219 20.35 -29.85 -24.50
N VAL A 220 19.50 -30.15 -25.49
CA VAL A 220 18.06 -29.89 -25.45
C VAL A 220 17.30 -30.86 -24.54
N THR A 221 17.85 -32.05 -24.29
CA THR A 221 17.33 -33.03 -23.32
C THR A 221 17.40 -32.53 -21.87
N TRP A 222 18.36 -31.67 -21.53
CA TRP A 222 18.52 -31.11 -20.17
C TRP A 222 17.77 -29.80 -19.94
N ILE A 223 17.34 -29.12 -21.01
CA ILE A 223 16.86 -27.73 -20.94
C ILE A 223 15.38 -27.63 -20.53
N GLN A 224 14.58 -28.71 -20.61
CA GLN A 224 13.13 -28.52 -20.48
C GLN A 224 12.29 -29.63 -19.86
N LEU A 225 11.36 -29.19 -19.01
CA LEU A 225 10.29 -29.94 -18.39
C LEU A 225 9.00 -29.89 -19.21
N ASP A 226 8.37 -31.05 -19.40
CA ASP A 226 7.03 -31.15 -19.96
C ASP A 226 6.01 -30.79 -18.88
N THR A 227 5.65 -29.51 -18.79
CA THR A 227 4.64 -29.00 -17.86
C THR A 227 3.46 -28.45 -18.65
N PRO A 228 2.21 -28.54 -18.13
CA PRO A 228 1.03 -28.17 -18.92
C PRO A 228 1.00 -26.71 -19.41
N GLY A 229 1.81 -25.82 -18.83
CA GLY A 229 1.93 -24.42 -19.25
C GLY A 229 3.03 -24.12 -20.28
N THR A 230 3.89 -25.09 -20.64
CA THR A 230 4.97 -24.90 -21.64
C THR A 230 4.54 -25.24 -23.07
N ARG A 231 3.38 -25.88 -23.28
CA ARG A 231 2.84 -26.22 -24.61
C ARG A 231 1.93 -25.09 -25.14
N ASP A 232 2.05 -24.72 -26.42
CA ASP A 232 1.28 -23.62 -27.03
C ASP A 232 -0.05 -24.11 -27.62
N LEU A 233 -1.13 -23.41 -27.34
CA LEU A 233 -2.43 -23.57 -27.99
C LEU A 233 -2.40 -23.25 -29.49
N ARG A 234 -1.45 -22.43 -29.97
CA ARG A 234 -1.29 -22.16 -31.40
C ARG A 234 -0.77 -23.35 -32.19
N LEU A 235 -0.22 -24.35 -31.50
CA LEU A 235 0.16 -25.64 -32.08
C LEU A 235 -1.06 -26.57 -32.24
N SER A 236 -2.26 -26.12 -31.85
CA SER A 236 -3.52 -26.77 -32.24
C SER A 236 -3.62 -26.83 -33.76
N LEU A 237 -4.12 -27.95 -34.30
CA LEU A 237 -4.46 -28.08 -35.72
C LEU A 237 -5.40 -26.96 -36.20
N ARG A 238 -6.20 -26.36 -35.29
CA ARG A 238 -7.11 -25.25 -35.57
C ARG A 238 -6.41 -23.89 -35.74
N GLN A 239 -5.15 -23.79 -35.32
CA GLN A 239 -4.37 -22.55 -35.30
C GLN A 239 -3.06 -22.68 -36.11
N LYS A 240 -2.88 -23.80 -36.84
CA LYS A 240 -1.68 -24.11 -37.63
C LYS A 240 -1.27 -23.00 -38.61
N ASP A 241 -2.23 -22.22 -39.10
CA ASP A 241 -1.98 -21.13 -40.04
C ASP A 241 -1.20 -19.96 -39.42
N LYS A 242 -1.11 -19.92 -38.09
CA LYS A 242 -0.28 -18.94 -37.35
C LYS A 242 1.19 -19.36 -37.26
N MET A 243 1.49 -20.63 -37.51
CA MET A 243 2.81 -21.23 -37.41
C MET A 243 3.53 -21.21 -38.76
N ASN A 244 4.87 -21.21 -38.72
CA ASN A 244 5.76 -21.31 -39.87
C ASN A 244 6.44 -22.70 -39.96
N LEU A 245 5.83 -23.74 -39.36
CA LEU A 245 6.43 -25.06 -39.16
C LEU A 245 6.91 -25.70 -40.47
N ARG A 246 6.15 -25.64 -41.56
CA ARG A 246 6.54 -26.24 -42.84
C ARG A 246 7.69 -25.53 -43.54
N ALA A 247 7.82 -24.21 -43.35
CA ALA A 247 8.96 -23.48 -43.90
C ALA A 247 10.23 -23.78 -43.10
N MET A 248 10.09 -23.92 -41.78
CA MET A 248 11.20 -24.24 -40.86
C MET A 248 11.60 -25.71 -40.91
N PHE A 249 10.67 -26.62 -41.17
CA PHE A 249 10.92 -28.06 -41.29
C PHE A 249 10.33 -28.57 -42.61
N PRO A 250 10.99 -28.35 -43.76
CA PRO A 250 10.46 -28.78 -45.06
C PRO A 250 10.29 -30.30 -45.19
N SER A 251 10.96 -31.07 -44.33
CA SER A 251 10.83 -32.53 -44.24
C SER A 251 9.62 -32.99 -43.40
N LEU A 252 8.87 -32.06 -42.80
CA LEU A 252 7.68 -32.35 -42.02
C LEU A 252 6.47 -32.47 -42.95
N ASP A 253 6.06 -33.71 -43.24
CA ASP A 253 4.82 -33.99 -43.97
C ASP A 253 3.59 -33.94 -43.05
N ALA A 254 2.39 -34.04 -43.62
CA ALA A 254 1.14 -33.97 -42.86
C ALA A 254 0.96 -35.12 -41.84
N GLY A 255 1.54 -36.30 -42.12
CA GLY A 255 1.49 -37.45 -41.21
C GLY A 255 2.42 -37.25 -40.01
N ALA A 256 3.64 -36.80 -40.25
CA ALA A 256 4.62 -36.44 -39.22
C ALA A 256 4.14 -35.24 -38.38
N GLU A 257 3.53 -34.23 -39.00
CA GLU A 257 2.90 -33.10 -38.32
C GLU A 257 1.77 -33.58 -37.37
N THR A 258 0.93 -34.51 -37.83
CA THR A 258 -0.13 -35.11 -37.01
C THR A 258 0.44 -35.94 -35.85
N ALA A 259 1.55 -36.66 -36.06
CA ALA A 259 2.21 -37.46 -35.03
C ALA A 259 2.89 -36.58 -33.95
N LEU A 260 3.39 -35.40 -34.34
CA LEU A 260 3.99 -34.42 -33.43
C LEU A 260 2.95 -33.55 -32.71
N ALA A 261 1.76 -33.36 -33.28
CA ALA A 261 0.76 -32.45 -32.71
C ALA A 261 0.43 -32.74 -31.22
N PRO A 262 0.21 -33.98 -30.75
CA PRO A 262 -0.12 -34.27 -29.35
C PRO A 262 1.02 -33.98 -28.34
N THR A 263 2.26 -33.92 -28.82
CA THR A 263 3.41 -33.59 -27.98
C THR A 263 3.61 -32.08 -27.89
N LEU A 264 3.34 -31.37 -28.98
CA LEU A 264 3.47 -29.92 -29.13
C LEU A 264 2.32 -29.12 -28.49
N TYR A 265 1.11 -29.67 -28.53
CA TYR A 265 -0.12 -29.01 -28.10
C TYR A 265 -0.66 -29.59 -26.78
N SER A 266 -1.34 -28.75 -26.01
CA SER A 266 -2.02 -29.15 -24.78
C SER A 266 -3.53 -29.16 -25.00
N ALA A 267 -4.08 -30.33 -25.29
CA ALA A 267 -5.53 -30.54 -25.40
C ALA A 267 -6.26 -30.14 -24.11
N ASN A 268 -5.64 -30.41 -22.96
CA ASN A 268 -6.19 -30.05 -21.66
C ASN A 268 -6.25 -28.53 -21.45
N LEU A 269 -5.25 -27.77 -21.91
CA LEU A 269 -5.27 -26.32 -21.82
C LEU A 269 -6.29 -25.70 -22.80
N ASP A 270 -6.46 -26.30 -23.98
CA ASP A 270 -7.44 -25.85 -24.96
C ASP A 270 -8.86 -26.11 -24.48
N GLU A 271 -9.13 -27.31 -23.96
CA GLU A 271 -10.39 -27.65 -23.29
C GLU A 271 -10.63 -26.73 -22.08
N PHE A 272 -9.57 -26.50 -21.29
CA PHE A 272 -9.61 -25.59 -20.16
C PHE A 272 -10.00 -24.17 -20.58
N ASN A 273 -9.51 -23.66 -21.71
CA ASN A 273 -9.84 -22.33 -22.24
C ASN A 273 -11.19 -22.27 -22.96
N THR A 274 -11.59 -23.32 -23.68
CA THR A 274 -12.81 -23.31 -24.50
C THR A 274 -14.09 -23.56 -23.70
N ASN A 275 -14.02 -24.30 -22.60
CA ASN A 275 -15.21 -24.65 -21.78
C ASN A 275 -15.51 -23.68 -20.63
N ILE A 276 -14.82 -22.54 -20.53
CA ILE A 276 -15.02 -21.56 -19.45
C ILE A 276 -16.42 -20.94 -19.46
N GLY A 277 -17.01 -20.74 -20.64
CA GLY A 277 -18.37 -20.19 -20.78
C GLY A 277 -19.50 -21.12 -20.32
N THR A 278 -19.21 -22.39 -19.98
CA THR A 278 -20.24 -23.37 -19.56
C THR A 278 -20.18 -23.75 -18.08
N ARG A 279 -19.19 -23.23 -17.32
CA ARG A 279 -18.98 -23.56 -15.90
C ARG A 279 -18.72 -22.28 -15.08
N GLU A 280 -19.78 -21.59 -14.67
CA GLU A 280 -19.91 -20.65 -13.52
C GLU A 280 -18.77 -19.68 -13.18
N ILE A 281 -17.79 -19.45 -14.06
CA ILE A 281 -16.68 -18.52 -13.84
C ILE A 281 -16.35 -17.91 -15.20
N ASP A 282 -17.09 -16.89 -15.58
CA ASP A 282 -16.57 -15.89 -16.50
C ASP A 282 -15.62 -15.01 -15.68
N PRO A 283 -14.29 -15.00 -15.92
CA PRO A 283 -13.43 -13.98 -15.35
C PRO A 283 -13.91 -12.56 -15.73
N GLY A 284 -14.80 -12.44 -16.72
CA GLY A 284 -15.51 -11.22 -17.08
C GLY A 284 -14.55 -10.09 -17.42
N PRO A 285 -14.97 -8.83 -17.27
CA PRO A 285 -14.09 -7.65 -17.39
C PRO A 285 -13.11 -7.52 -16.20
N HIS A 286 -12.83 -8.61 -15.48
CA HIS A 286 -12.05 -8.63 -14.24
C HIS A 286 -10.70 -9.35 -14.34
N TYR A 287 -10.31 -9.75 -15.56
CA TYR A 287 -9.02 -10.36 -15.85
C TYR A 287 -8.13 -9.42 -16.67
N SER A 288 -6.99 -9.08 -16.10
CA SER A 288 -5.95 -8.28 -16.75
C SER A 288 -4.72 -9.17 -16.99
N PHE A 289 -4.24 -9.20 -18.23
CA PHE A 289 -2.97 -9.83 -18.58
C PHE A 289 -1.96 -8.75 -18.96
N LEU A 290 -0.95 -8.54 -18.12
CA LEU A 290 0.10 -7.57 -18.41
C LEU A 290 1.10 -8.19 -19.37
N THR A 291 1.25 -7.60 -20.55
CA THR A 291 2.19 -8.05 -21.57
C THR A 291 3.38 -7.10 -21.61
N GLY A 292 4.58 -7.64 -21.51
CA GLY A 292 5.81 -6.95 -21.93
C GLY A 292 6.29 -7.60 -23.22
N THR A 293 6.73 -6.81 -24.21
CA THR A 293 7.28 -7.38 -25.45
C THR A 293 8.80 -7.28 -25.45
N LYS A 294 9.46 -8.41 -25.75
CA LYS A 294 10.91 -8.44 -25.80
C LYS A 294 11.41 -8.06 -27.19
N GLN A 295 12.04 -6.90 -27.31
CA GLN A 295 12.67 -6.48 -28.57
C GLN A 295 13.99 -7.22 -28.86
N ARG A 296 14.73 -7.65 -27.82
CA ARG A 296 16.03 -8.31 -27.97
C ARG A 296 15.90 -9.80 -28.33
N SER A 297 16.54 -10.19 -29.43
CA SER A 297 16.62 -11.55 -29.94
C SER A 297 18.09 -11.98 -30.02
N ALA A 298 18.40 -13.24 -29.73
CA ALA A 298 19.69 -13.82 -30.06
C ALA A 298 19.89 -13.79 -31.59
N SER A 299 21.04 -13.35 -32.09
CA SER A 299 21.32 -13.41 -33.52
C SER A 299 21.50 -14.87 -33.96
N VAL A 300 20.78 -15.24 -35.01
CA VAL A 300 20.96 -16.49 -35.74
C VAL A 300 21.24 -16.08 -37.18
N GLU A 301 22.49 -15.73 -37.47
CA GLU A 301 22.95 -15.46 -38.83
C GLU A 301 23.53 -16.75 -39.41
N LEU A 302 22.88 -17.25 -40.46
CA LEU A 302 23.38 -18.37 -41.26
C LEU A 302 23.99 -17.79 -42.53
N GLU A 303 25.32 -17.77 -42.62
CA GLU A 303 26.03 -17.37 -43.84
C GLU A 303 26.24 -18.56 -44.77
N ASP A 304 26.18 -18.26 -46.08
CA ASP A 304 26.36 -19.20 -47.19
C ASP A 304 27.82 -19.66 -47.25
N ALA A 305 28.06 -20.97 -47.12
CA ALA A 305 29.38 -21.50 -46.82
C ALA A 305 29.90 -22.44 -47.91
N SER A 306 30.88 -21.95 -48.68
CA SER A 306 31.84 -22.79 -49.40
C SER A 306 33.21 -22.78 -48.69
N GLY A 307 33.75 -23.96 -48.35
CA GLY A 307 35.09 -24.16 -47.80
C GLY A 307 35.16 -24.27 -46.27
N TRP A 308 36.38 -24.40 -45.68
CA TRP A 308 36.88 -24.63 -44.29
C TRP A 308 36.11 -24.15 -43.00
N TRP A 309 34.85 -23.78 -43.13
CA TRP A 309 33.97 -23.03 -42.23
C TRP A 309 33.29 -23.82 -41.09
N LEU A 310 33.67 -25.09 -40.83
CA LEU A 310 33.08 -25.88 -39.73
C LEU A 310 33.30 -25.22 -38.34
N LYS A 311 34.44 -24.54 -38.16
CA LYS A 311 34.75 -23.75 -36.95
C LYS A 311 33.85 -22.50 -36.81
N PHE A 312 33.46 -21.89 -37.93
CA PHE A 312 32.61 -20.69 -37.95
C PHE A 312 31.14 -21.02 -37.65
N ARG A 313 30.62 -22.16 -38.16
CA ARG A 313 29.31 -22.71 -37.73
C ARG A 313 29.29 -22.99 -36.22
N GLY A 314 30.40 -23.52 -35.69
CA GLY A 314 30.59 -23.71 -34.25
C GLY A 314 30.54 -22.40 -33.47
N GLN A 315 31.15 -21.33 -33.98
CA GLN A 315 31.16 -20.01 -33.33
C GLN A 315 29.80 -19.31 -33.34
N GLN A 316 29.00 -19.39 -34.41
CA GLN A 316 27.69 -18.73 -34.45
C GLN A 316 26.63 -19.49 -33.63
N VAL A 317 26.62 -20.84 -33.68
CA VAL A 317 25.83 -21.66 -32.73
C VAL A 317 26.33 -21.45 -31.30
N SER A 318 27.62 -21.21 -31.08
CA SER A 318 28.14 -20.87 -29.75
C SER A 318 27.62 -19.53 -29.23
N LYS A 319 27.41 -18.52 -30.10
CA LYS A 319 26.79 -17.23 -29.69
C LYS A 319 25.33 -17.41 -29.32
N PHE A 320 24.56 -18.15 -30.13
CA PHE A 320 23.18 -18.52 -29.77
C PHE A 320 23.17 -19.32 -28.44
N LYS A 321 24.05 -20.30 -28.28
CA LYS A 321 24.21 -21.10 -27.06
C LYS A 321 24.67 -20.28 -25.84
N ALA A 322 25.45 -19.21 -26.06
CA ALA A 322 25.94 -18.31 -25.01
C ALA A 322 24.96 -17.19 -24.66
N SER A 323 23.90 -16.98 -25.47
CA SER A 323 22.81 -16.05 -25.16
C SER A 323 21.88 -16.58 -24.06
N THR A 324 21.08 -15.71 -23.47
CA THR A 324 20.13 -16.09 -22.41
C THR A 324 18.98 -16.94 -22.96
N GLY A 325 18.40 -17.83 -22.13
CA GLY A 325 17.27 -18.68 -22.56
C GLY A 325 16.08 -17.89 -23.11
N THR A 326 15.84 -16.69 -22.58
CA THR A 326 14.78 -15.80 -23.07
C THR A 326 15.14 -15.12 -24.39
N GLU A 327 16.41 -14.81 -24.68
CA GLU A 327 16.83 -14.33 -26.02
C GLU A 327 16.71 -15.43 -27.07
N GLN A 328 17.07 -16.66 -26.71
CA GLN A 328 16.89 -17.85 -27.55
C GLN A 328 15.39 -18.05 -27.85
N GLY A 329 14.53 -18.02 -26.83
CA GLY A 329 13.08 -18.17 -27.00
C GLY A 329 12.45 -17.10 -27.89
N THR A 330 12.85 -15.82 -27.76
CA THR A 330 12.38 -14.75 -28.66
C THR A 330 12.75 -15.04 -30.12
N THR A 331 14.00 -15.40 -30.39
CA THR A 331 14.46 -15.69 -31.76
C THR A 331 13.71 -16.87 -32.36
N LEU A 332 13.53 -17.93 -31.58
CA LEU A 332 12.82 -19.12 -32.05
C LEU A 332 11.33 -18.86 -32.27
N ASN A 333 10.69 -18.03 -31.43
CA ASN A 333 9.32 -17.58 -31.68
C ASN A 333 9.20 -16.76 -32.98
N ARG A 334 10.17 -15.88 -33.27
CA ARG A 334 10.20 -15.14 -34.56
C ARG A 334 10.30 -16.08 -35.76
N LEU A 335 11.09 -17.15 -35.65
CA LEU A 335 11.26 -18.14 -36.72
C LEU A 335 10.02 -19.05 -36.90
N LEU A 336 9.45 -19.53 -35.79
CA LEU A 336 8.36 -20.51 -35.81
C LEU A 336 6.97 -19.89 -36.03
N LEU A 337 6.82 -18.56 -35.99
CA LEU A 337 5.54 -17.86 -36.07
C LEU A 337 5.50 -16.89 -37.25
N LYS A 338 4.33 -16.74 -37.88
CA LYS A 338 4.12 -15.75 -38.95
C LYS A 338 4.03 -14.32 -38.40
N SER A 339 4.29 -13.34 -39.26
CA SER A 339 4.60 -11.92 -38.93
C SER A 339 3.62 -11.14 -38.02
N PRO A 340 2.32 -11.44 -37.84
CA PRO A 340 1.53 -10.76 -36.79
C PRO A 340 1.54 -11.49 -35.43
N TYR A 341 2.08 -12.71 -35.35
CA TYR A 341 2.01 -13.58 -34.16
C TYR A 341 3.35 -13.77 -33.44
N GLN A 342 4.39 -13.06 -33.89
CA GLN A 342 5.77 -13.19 -33.39
C GLN A 342 6.01 -12.50 -32.03
N ALA A 343 5.07 -11.66 -31.57
CA ALA A 343 5.16 -10.98 -30.29
C ALA A 343 5.28 -11.99 -29.14
N SER A 344 6.30 -11.80 -28.30
CA SER A 344 6.67 -12.66 -27.19
C SER A 344 7.49 -11.86 -26.17
N ASP A 345 7.42 -12.27 -24.91
CA ASP A 345 8.32 -11.84 -23.83
C ASP A 345 9.64 -12.64 -23.81
N GLY A 346 9.86 -13.50 -24.81
CA GLY A 346 11.02 -14.38 -24.94
C GLY A 346 10.93 -15.69 -24.15
N ALA A 347 10.02 -15.76 -23.18
CA ALA A 347 9.76 -16.96 -22.40
C ALA A 347 8.65 -17.78 -23.07
N ALA A 348 7.55 -17.17 -23.53
CA ALA A 348 6.55 -17.85 -24.35
C ALA A 348 5.85 -16.84 -25.27
N PRO A 349 5.16 -17.32 -26.30
CA PRO A 349 4.25 -16.46 -27.01
C PRO A 349 3.00 -16.13 -26.18
N LEU A 350 2.60 -14.86 -26.22
CA LEU A 350 1.55 -14.28 -25.37
C LEU A 350 0.17 -14.96 -25.55
N PHE A 351 -0.08 -15.60 -26.69
CA PHE A 351 -1.38 -16.18 -27.06
C PHE A 351 -1.94 -17.23 -26.10
N SER A 352 -1.10 -18.14 -25.59
CA SER A 352 -1.57 -19.22 -24.72
C SER A 352 -1.82 -18.77 -23.28
N GLN A 353 -1.02 -17.82 -22.80
CA GLN A 353 -1.06 -17.33 -21.42
C GLN A 353 -2.10 -16.23 -21.23
N GLN A 354 -2.32 -15.38 -22.24
CA GLN A 354 -3.40 -14.37 -22.26
C GLN A 354 -4.81 -14.97 -22.32
N ALA A 355 -4.93 -16.30 -22.34
CA ALA A 355 -6.18 -17.01 -22.49
C ALA A 355 -6.94 -16.69 -23.79
N ALA A 356 -6.22 -16.53 -24.91
CA ALA A 356 -6.82 -16.23 -26.20
C ALA A 356 -7.92 -17.25 -26.55
N GLY A 357 -9.13 -16.75 -26.84
CA GLY A 357 -10.34 -17.57 -27.02
C GLY A 357 -11.34 -17.47 -25.86
N LEU A 358 -10.94 -16.89 -24.73
CA LEU A 358 -11.86 -16.37 -23.72
C LEU A 358 -12.38 -14.98 -24.11
N TYR A 359 -13.67 -14.75 -23.87
CA TYR A 359 -14.21 -13.40 -23.78
C TYR A 359 -13.62 -12.74 -22.52
N GLY A 360 -13.14 -11.48 -22.59
CA GLY A 360 -12.90 -10.68 -21.39
C GLY A 360 -11.46 -10.33 -20.94
N PRO A 361 -10.33 -10.97 -21.36
CA PRO A 361 -9.01 -10.48 -20.97
C PRO A 361 -8.72 -9.10 -21.56
N GLU A 362 -8.44 -8.10 -20.73
CA GLU A 362 -7.76 -6.89 -21.20
C GLU A 362 -6.26 -7.18 -21.24
N ALA A 363 -5.72 -7.32 -22.45
CA ALA A 363 -4.27 -7.39 -22.66
C ALA A 363 -3.71 -5.98 -22.52
N ILE A 364 -2.92 -5.75 -21.48
CA ILE A 364 -2.35 -4.45 -21.15
C ILE A 364 -0.90 -4.45 -21.60
N ASP A 365 -0.64 -3.76 -22.70
CA ASP A 365 0.71 -3.59 -23.21
C ASP A 365 1.52 -2.63 -22.33
N MET A 366 2.58 -3.15 -21.72
CA MET A 366 3.56 -2.40 -20.93
C MET A 366 4.79 -1.98 -21.77
N GLY A 367 4.75 -2.17 -23.09
CA GLY A 367 5.79 -1.82 -24.04
C GLY A 367 7.08 -2.61 -23.78
N ASP A 368 8.20 -1.87 -23.68
CA ASP A 368 9.54 -2.41 -23.42
C ASP A 368 9.76 -2.82 -21.95
N THR A 369 8.72 -2.76 -21.12
CA THR A 369 8.72 -3.34 -19.77
C THR A 369 8.55 -4.86 -19.88
N ASP A 370 9.56 -5.48 -20.49
CA ASP A 370 9.73 -6.92 -20.49
C ASP A 370 10.01 -7.36 -19.05
N HIS A 371 8.96 -7.80 -18.38
CA HIS A 371 9.01 -8.22 -16.98
C HIS A 371 9.97 -9.40 -16.79
N GLU A 372 10.25 -10.18 -17.84
CA GLU A 372 11.24 -11.26 -17.80
C GLU A 372 12.69 -10.76 -17.72
N GLN A 373 12.98 -9.49 -18.07
CA GLN A 373 14.30 -8.89 -17.85
C GLN A 373 14.64 -8.67 -16.38
N PHE A 374 13.63 -8.69 -15.51
CA PHE A 374 13.83 -8.65 -14.06
C PHE A 374 13.51 -9.99 -13.42
N TYR A 375 12.31 -10.51 -13.68
CA TYR A 375 11.82 -11.72 -13.02
C TYR A 375 12.46 -12.99 -13.58
N GLY A 376 12.82 -13.00 -14.87
CA GLY A 376 13.59 -14.07 -15.52
C GLY A 376 15.11 -13.89 -15.48
N ALA A 377 15.62 -12.78 -14.91
CA ALA A 377 17.04 -12.51 -14.80
C ALA A 377 17.68 -13.19 -13.58
N GLU A 378 18.80 -13.86 -13.81
CA GLU A 378 19.68 -14.37 -12.76
C GLU A 378 20.14 -13.21 -11.85
N PRO A 379 20.43 -13.42 -10.55
CA PRO A 379 20.75 -12.33 -9.63
C PRO A 379 21.84 -11.36 -10.13
N ALA A 380 22.87 -11.86 -10.82
CA ALA A 380 23.95 -11.04 -11.38
C ALA A 380 23.53 -10.15 -12.57
N GLN A 381 22.38 -10.44 -13.19
CA GLN A 381 21.85 -9.71 -14.35
C GLN A 381 20.85 -8.61 -13.92
N ARG A 382 20.51 -8.53 -12.63
CA ARG A 382 19.58 -7.54 -12.07
C ARG A 382 20.27 -6.19 -11.84
N ASN A 383 20.41 -5.43 -12.91
CA ASN A 383 20.93 -4.06 -12.87
C ASN A 383 19.81 -3.02 -12.60
N ALA A 384 20.19 -1.75 -12.48
CA ALA A 384 19.26 -0.65 -12.21
C ALA A 384 18.09 -0.55 -13.23
N ASP A 385 18.33 -0.83 -14.52
CA ASP A 385 17.28 -0.80 -15.54
C ASP A 385 16.27 -1.95 -15.36
N SER A 386 16.75 -3.16 -15.09
CA SER A 386 15.86 -4.30 -14.80
C SER A 386 15.04 -4.08 -13.52
N LEU A 387 15.65 -3.54 -12.45
CA LEU A 387 14.94 -3.19 -11.22
C LEU A 387 13.83 -2.17 -11.49
N ARG A 388 14.09 -1.14 -12.31
CA ARG A 388 13.08 -0.17 -12.73
C ARG A 388 11.91 -0.87 -13.44
N LYS A 389 12.16 -1.82 -14.34
CA LYS A 389 11.11 -2.59 -15.03
C LYS A 389 10.30 -3.48 -14.08
N GLY A 390 10.96 -4.08 -13.09
CA GLY A 390 10.29 -4.79 -11.99
C GLY A 390 9.33 -3.90 -11.20
N ARG A 391 9.75 -2.67 -10.85
CA ARG A 391 8.89 -1.69 -10.17
C ARG A 391 7.70 -1.26 -11.02
N LEU A 392 7.90 -0.97 -12.30
CA LEU A 392 6.80 -0.60 -13.21
C LEU A 392 5.76 -1.72 -13.33
N THR A 393 6.21 -2.98 -13.38
CA THR A 393 5.32 -4.15 -13.38
C THR A 393 4.53 -4.26 -12.07
N ALA A 394 5.20 -4.05 -10.93
CA ALA A 394 4.57 -4.05 -9.62
C ALA A 394 3.54 -2.91 -9.47
N GLU A 395 3.90 -1.69 -9.86
CA GLU A 395 3.02 -0.52 -9.87
C GLU A 395 1.77 -0.78 -10.71
N ARG A 396 1.96 -1.27 -11.95
CA ARG A 396 0.82 -1.61 -12.81
C ARG A 396 -0.03 -2.72 -12.22
N THR A 397 0.58 -3.73 -11.61
CA THR A 397 -0.13 -4.83 -10.94
C THR A 397 -1.04 -4.31 -9.82
N LEU A 398 -0.53 -3.41 -8.97
CA LEU A 398 -1.30 -2.84 -7.86
C LEU A 398 -2.42 -1.90 -8.37
N HIS A 399 -2.16 -1.15 -9.44
CA HIS A 399 -3.15 -0.30 -10.12
C HIS A 399 -4.29 -1.13 -10.73
N GLU A 400 -3.98 -2.20 -11.46
CA GLU A 400 -5.00 -3.12 -12.01
C GLU A 400 -5.77 -3.85 -10.91
N GLY A 401 -5.09 -4.17 -9.81
CA GLY A 401 -5.69 -4.65 -8.57
C GLY A 401 -6.55 -3.60 -7.85
N ARG A 402 -6.52 -2.34 -8.30
CA ARG A 402 -7.26 -1.19 -7.75
C ARG A 402 -6.88 -0.86 -6.30
N LEU A 403 -5.66 -1.16 -5.86
CA LEU A 403 -5.23 -0.86 -4.49
C LEU A 403 -5.05 0.65 -4.25
N ASP A 404 -4.95 1.43 -5.33
CA ASP A 404 -4.86 2.90 -5.34
C ASP A 404 -6.23 3.61 -5.31
N ARG A 405 -7.33 2.85 -5.36
CA ARG A 405 -8.68 3.43 -5.38
C ARG A 405 -9.15 3.84 -3.99
N THR A 406 -9.87 4.97 -3.93
CA THR A 406 -10.33 5.54 -2.66
C THR A 406 -11.24 4.58 -1.90
N GLU A 407 -12.09 3.81 -2.59
CA GLU A 407 -12.93 2.80 -1.96
C GLU A 407 -12.16 1.65 -1.26
N ASN A 408 -10.90 1.44 -1.62
CA ASN A 408 -10.07 0.35 -1.12
C ASN A 408 -9.06 0.80 -0.04
N THR A 409 -9.21 2.01 0.49
CA THR A 409 -8.38 2.55 1.57
C THR A 409 -8.80 2.04 2.96
N CYS A 410 -7.90 2.14 3.94
CA CYS A 410 -8.12 1.63 5.30
C CYS A 410 -9.39 2.23 5.93
N PRO A 411 -10.26 1.42 6.56
CA PRO A 411 -11.36 1.96 7.36
C PRO A 411 -10.82 2.72 8.57
N SER A 412 -11.56 3.73 9.03
CA SER A 412 -11.12 4.65 10.08
C SER A 412 -12.27 5.17 10.92
N ILE A 413 -11.94 5.88 12.00
CA ILE A 413 -12.91 6.67 12.77
C ILE A 413 -12.82 8.12 12.29
N GLN A 414 -13.95 8.68 11.86
CA GLN A 414 -14.07 10.08 11.41
C GLN A 414 -14.85 10.92 12.41
N GLY A 415 -14.54 12.22 12.44
CA GLY A 415 -15.26 13.20 13.26
C GLY A 415 -15.24 12.89 14.75
N LEU A 416 -14.20 12.20 15.23
CA LEU A 416 -14.11 11.85 16.64
C LEU A 416 -13.92 13.13 17.46
N ALA A 417 -14.83 13.37 18.39
CA ALA A 417 -14.83 14.52 19.25
C ALA A 417 -15.20 14.14 20.69
N LEU A 418 -14.59 14.86 21.63
CA LEU A 418 -14.95 14.84 23.04
C LEU A 418 -15.44 16.24 23.42
N SER A 419 -16.65 16.32 23.93
CA SER A 419 -17.27 17.58 24.39
C SER A 419 -17.56 17.48 25.88
N ALA A 420 -16.97 18.39 26.67
CA ALA A 420 -17.23 18.50 28.10
C ALA A 420 -18.31 19.56 28.35
N GLY A 421 -19.43 19.15 28.97
CA GLY A 421 -20.46 20.03 29.48
C GLY A 421 -20.37 20.20 31.00
N SER A 422 -21.32 20.91 31.60
CA SER A 422 -21.43 21.07 33.06
C SER A 422 -21.69 19.71 33.75
N GLY A 423 -20.62 19.01 34.13
CA GLY A 423 -20.67 17.74 34.86
C GLY A 423 -20.79 16.48 33.98
N THR A 424 -20.84 16.62 32.66
CA THR A 424 -20.92 15.50 31.72
C THR A 424 -19.85 15.58 30.64
N VAL A 425 -19.46 14.43 30.10
CA VAL A 425 -18.59 14.31 28.93
C VAL A 425 -19.33 13.48 27.89
N THR A 426 -19.39 13.99 26.67
CA THR A 426 -19.91 13.26 25.51
C THR A 426 -18.77 12.96 24.55
N VAL A 427 -18.67 11.70 24.12
CA VAL A 427 -17.75 11.26 23.08
C VAL A 427 -18.58 10.79 21.91
N ALA A 428 -18.32 11.36 20.72
CA ALA A 428 -19.05 11.01 19.51
C ALA A 428 -18.09 10.90 18.33
N GLY A 429 -18.45 10.07 17.35
CA GLY A 429 -17.67 9.86 16.15
C GLY A 429 -18.40 8.95 15.17
N ARG A 430 -17.71 8.50 14.14
CA ARG A 430 -18.29 7.62 13.14
C ARG A 430 -17.28 6.62 12.62
N ALA A 431 -17.65 5.35 12.57
CA ALA A 431 -16.90 4.35 11.81
C ALA A 431 -17.11 4.61 10.31
N PHE A 432 -16.03 4.70 9.55
CA PHE A 432 -16.04 4.99 8.13
C PHE A 432 -15.36 3.88 7.33
N PHE A 433 -16.09 3.33 6.37
CA PHE A 433 -15.59 2.36 5.39
C PHE A 433 -15.66 3.01 4.01
N PRO A 434 -14.52 3.33 3.38
CA PRO A 434 -14.50 3.95 2.07
C PRO A 434 -15.30 3.16 1.02
N ALA A 435 -15.23 1.82 1.05
CA ALA A 435 -16.00 0.92 0.20
C ALA A 435 -17.53 1.05 0.33
N LEU A 436 -18.01 1.64 1.43
CA LEU A 436 -19.43 1.85 1.71
C LEU A 436 -19.82 3.33 1.67
N ALA A 437 -18.95 4.22 1.15
CA ALA A 437 -19.21 5.66 1.12
C ALA A 437 -20.53 6.01 0.40
N SER A 438 -20.90 5.27 -0.64
CA SER A 438 -22.18 5.43 -1.37
C SER A 438 -23.38 4.77 -0.70
N ALA A 439 -23.16 3.90 0.29
CA ALA A 439 -24.19 3.17 1.02
C ALA A 439 -23.91 3.13 2.54
N PRO A 440 -23.80 4.31 3.19
CA PRO A 440 -23.34 4.42 4.57
C PRO A 440 -24.21 3.66 5.57
N ALA A 441 -25.50 3.49 5.28
CA ALA A 441 -26.47 2.78 6.13
C ALA A 441 -26.14 1.28 6.34
N LYS A 442 -25.11 0.74 5.67
CA LYS A 442 -24.62 -0.62 5.89
C LYS A 442 -23.51 -0.71 6.93
N THR A 443 -22.88 0.40 7.29
CA THR A 443 -21.69 0.42 8.17
C THR A 443 -22.00 -0.10 9.57
N GLY A 444 -23.13 0.32 10.16
CA GLY A 444 -23.52 -0.10 11.51
C GLY A 444 -23.68 -1.62 11.64
N ALA A 445 -24.05 -2.30 10.55
CA ALA A 445 -24.17 -3.76 10.54
C ALA A 445 -22.82 -4.49 10.63
N LEU A 446 -21.69 -3.80 10.40
CA LEU A 446 -20.34 -4.36 10.51
C LEU A 446 -19.72 -4.17 11.89
N ILE A 447 -20.31 -3.30 12.72
CA ILE A 447 -19.83 -3.00 14.06
C ILE A 447 -20.35 -4.08 15.02
N ALA A 448 -19.45 -4.66 15.81
CA ALA A 448 -19.80 -5.56 16.90
C ALA A 448 -20.08 -4.77 18.19
N ARG A 449 -19.24 -3.78 18.49
CA ARG A 449 -19.42 -2.82 19.59
C ARG A 449 -18.49 -1.62 19.45
N VAL A 450 -18.76 -0.57 20.22
CA VAL A 450 -17.87 0.58 20.40
C VAL A 450 -17.56 0.73 21.88
N GLU A 451 -16.30 0.99 22.21
CA GLU A 451 -15.85 1.18 23.58
C GLU A 451 -14.78 2.27 23.68
N ALA A 452 -14.63 2.85 24.87
CA ALA A 452 -13.54 3.76 25.19
C ALA A 452 -12.57 3.10 26.16
N ARG A 453 -11.27 3.29 25.96
CA ARG A 453 -10.17 2.75 26.77
C ARG A 453 -9.31 3.92 27.30
N ALA A 454 -8.81 3.80 28.52
CA ALA A 454 -7.97 4.82 29.14
C ALA A 454 -6.55 4.81 28.56
N GLY A 455 -6.06 5.96 28.13
CA GLY A 455 -4.70 6.15 27.59
C GLY A 455 -4.52 5.60 26.18
N THR A 456 -4.49 4.28 26.04
CA THR A 456 -4.15 3.58 24.79
C THR A 456 -5.23 2.59 24.38
N SER A 457 -5.10 2.04 23.17
CA SER A 457 -5.94 0.94 22.71
C SER A 457 -5.78 -0.33 23.54
N SER A 458 -4.74 -0.51 24.35
CA SER A 458 -4.61 -1.65 25.27
C SER A 458 -5.04 -1.33 26.70
N GLY A 459 -5.50 -0.11 26.96
CA GLY A 459 -5.94 0.34 28.27
C GLY A 459 -7.22 -0.31 28.77
N SER A 460 -7.55 -0.06 30.05
CA SER A 460 -8.79 -0.53 30.65
C SER A 460 -10.00 0.17 30.02
N VAL A 461 -11.09 -0.59 29.84
CA VAL A 461 -12.36 -0.06 29.32
C VAL A 461 -12.96 0.93 30.33
N ILE A 462 -13.34 2.11 29.85
CA ILE A 462 -14.05 3.14 30.60
C ILE A 462 -15.54 2.78 30.58
N GLY A 463 -15.95 1.88 31.49
CA GLY A 463 -17.30 1.32 31.51
C GLY A 463 -18.44 2.34 31.70
N ALA A 464 -18.13 3.57 32.13
CA ALA A 464 -19.10 4.65 32.24
C ALA A 464 -19.56 5.18 30.86
N LEU A 465 -18.76 5.02 29.80
CA LEU A 465 -19.10 5.43 28.44
C LEU A 465 -19.76 4.25 27.71
N VAL A 466 -21.09 4.16 27.80
CA VAL A 466 -21.88 3.17 27.08
C VAL A 466 -22.27 3.72 25.71
N PHE A 467 -21.65 3.20 24.66
CA PHE A 467 -21.89 3.67 23.29
C PHE A 467 -23.14 3.05 22.68
N GLN A 468 -23.91 3.88 21.99
CA GLN A 468 -24.88 3.46 21.00
C GLN A 468 -24.35 3.83 19.61
N HIS A 469 -24.67 3.02 18.60
CA HIS A 469 -24.39 3.36 17.21
C HIS A 469 -25.61 3.11 16.33
N ASP A 470 -25.72 3.89 15.26
CA ASP A 470 -26.80 3.76 14.29
C ASP A 470 -26.41 2.85 13.10
N ALA A 471 -27.29 2.77 12.11
CA ALA A 471 -27.03 2.03 10.86
C ALA A 471 -25.92 2.67 10.00
N SER A 472 -25.68 3.98 10.14
CA SER A 472 -24.68 4.73 9.38
C SER A 472 -23.25 4.58 9.94
N GLY A 473 -23.12 3.93 11.10
CA GLY A 473 -21.88 3.77 11.85
C GLY A 473 -21.56 4.96 12.76
N GLN A 474 -22.46 5.93 12.88
CA GLN A 474 -22.33 7.03 13.82
C GLN A 474 -22.56 6.52 15.23
N PHE A 475 -21.69 6.89 16.16
CA PHE A 475 -21.75 6.45 17.55
C PHE A 475 -21.61 7.62 18.51
N SER A 476 -22.19 7.46 19.70
CA SER A 476 -22.01 8.40 20.80
C SER A 476 -22.19 7.72 22.15
N ALA A 477 -21.51 8.26 23.16
CA ALA A 477 -21.68 7.91 24.57
C ALA A 477 -21.59 9.19 25.41
N THR A 478 -22.39 9.24 26.47
CA THR A 478 -22.35 10.33 27.46
C THR A 478 -22.18 9.72 28.85
N ALA A 479 -21.28 10.30 29.64
CA ALA A 479 -20.99 9.89 31.00
C ALA A 479 -20.81 11.09 31.93
N SER A 480 -20.84 10.85 33.24
CA SER A 480 -20.39 11.86 34.21
C SER A 480 -18.92 12.21 33.95
N ALA A 481 -18.59 13.50 33.98
CA ALA A 481 -17.23 13.97 33.76
C ALA A 481 -16.24 13.35 34.77
N ALA A 482 -16.66 13.11 36.01
CA ALA A 482 -15.83 12.49 37.05
C ALA A 482 -15.52 11.01 36.77
N ALA A 483 -16.35 10.34 35.96
CA ALA A 483 -16.19 8.92 35.64
C ALA A 483 -15.27 8.66 34.42
N VAL A 484 -14.88 9.73 33.70
CA VAL A 484 -13.96 9.64 32.56
C VAL A 484 -12.58 10.16 33.01
N PRO A 485 -11.50 9.39 32.92
CA PRO A 485 -10.16 9.84 33.32
C PRO A 485 -9.71 11.05 32.48
N THR A 486 -8.91 11.93 33.09
CA THR A 486 -8.22 13.01 32.38
C THR A 486 -7.12 12.44 31.47
N GLY A 487 -6.78 13.17 30.40
CA GLY A 487 -5.79 12.75 29.41
C GLY A 487 -6.40 12.00 28.23
N THR A 488 -5.60 11.16 27.57
CA THR A 488 -6.00 10.48 26.33
C THR A 488 -7.07 9.42 26.59
N VAL A 489 -8.15 9.50 25.81
CA VAL A 489 -9.21 8.50 25.72
C VAL A 489 -9.13 7.87 24.33
N ALA A 490 -8.78 6.59 24.27
CA ALA A 490 -8.78 5.83 23.03
C ALA A 490 -10.19 5.29 22.76
N VAL A 491 -10.77 5.63 21.62
CA VAL A 491 -12.03 5.06 21.16
C VAL A 491 -11.73 3.90 20.21
N VAL A 492 -12.34 2.76 20.51
CA VAL A 492 -12.16 1.50 19.81
C VAL A 492 -13.50 1.04 19.24
N VAL A 493 -13.60 0.99 17.91
CA VAL A 493 -14.72 0.34 17.24
C VAL A 493 -14.31 -1.08 16.92
N VAL A 494 -14.91 -2.05 17.59
CA VAL A 494 -14.66 -3.48 17.35
C VAL A 494 -15.62 -3.96 16.27
N LEU A 495 -15.07 -4.50 15.19
CA LEU A 495 -15.81 -5.00 14.04
C LEU A 495 -16.22 -6.47 14.23
N LYS A 496 -17.19 -6.95 13.45
CA LYS A 496 -17.69 -8.34 13.53
C LYS A 496 -16.66 -9.39 13.10
N ASP A 497 -15.64 -8.99 12.36
CA ASP A 497 -14.48 -9.84 12.08
C ASP A 497 -13.45 -9.89 13.21
N GLY A 498 -13.67 -9.12 14.29
CA GLY A 498 -12.80 -9.01 15.46
C GLY A 498 -11.67 -7.99 15.32
N SER A 499 -11.55 -7.31 14.19
CA SER A 499 -10.60 -6.21 14.03
C SER A 499 -11.07 -4.93 14.73
N GLU A 500 -10.15 -4.00 14.94
CA GLU A 500 -10.37 -2.78 15.71
C GLU A 500 -10.03 -1.54 14.87
N LEU A 501 -10.98 -0.59 14.78
CA LEU A 501 -10.68 0.78 14.34
C LEU A 501 -10.33 1.60 15.57
N LEU A 502 -9.25 2.37 15.49
CA LEU A 502 -8.68 3.10 16.61
C LEU A 502 -8.58 4.59 16.29
N ALA A 503 -8.98 5.43 17.24
CA ALA A 503 -8.68 6.85 17.25
C ALA A 503 -8.66 7.34 18.71
N SER A 504 -8.00 8.45 18.98
CA SER A 504 -7.89 9.01 20.32
C SER A 504 -8.36 10.45 20.38
N VAL A 505 -8.92 10.83 21.53
CA VAL A 505 -9.27 12.20 21.88
C VAL A 505 -8.71 12.52 23.25
N GLU A 506 -8.28 13.74 23.46
CA GLU A 506 -7.85 14.18 24.79
C GLU A 506 -9.04 14.75 25.55
N LYS A 507 -9.29 14.20 26.74
CA LYS A 507 -10.04 14.92 27.75
C LYS A 507 -9.07 15.88 28.40
N ALA A 508 -9.11 17.13 27.98
CA ALA A 508 -8.39 18.19 28.65
C ALA A 508 -8.73 18.15 30.16
N SER A 509 -7.70 18.14 30.99
CA SER A 509 -7.89 18.62 32.37
C SER A 509 -8.43 20.06 32.25
N PRO A 510 -9.29 20.54 33.17
CA PRO A 510 -9.38 21.98 33.39
C PRO A 510 -7.94 22.45 33.53
N SER A 511 -7.50 23.29 32.61
CA SER A 511 -6.08 23.61 32.41
C SER A 511 -5.47 24.07 33.73
N ASP A 512 -4.61 23.23 34.33
CA ASP A 512 -3.72 23.65 35.39
C ASP A 512 -2.48 24.26 34.70
N PHE A 513 -2.38 25.59 34.78
CA PHE A 513 -1.27 26.38 34.27
C PHE A 513 -0.18 26.50 35.34
N ASP A 514 1.07 26.19 34.97
CA ASP A 514 2.13 25.98 35.96
C ASP A 514 3.17 27.13 36.06
N ALA A 515 3.27 28.06 35.09
CA ALA A 515 4.03 29.32 35.26
C ALA A 515 3.99 30.27 34.04
N VAL A 516 3.97 31.58 34.30
CA VAL A 516 4.36 32.66 33.37
C VAL A 516 5.80 33.09 33.67
N ARG A 517 6.66 33.21 32.65
CA ARG A 517 7.98 33.85 32.78
C ARG A 517 7.92 35.27 32.23
N VAL A 518 8.11 36.27 33.09
CA VAL A 518 8.25 37.68 32.69
C VAL A 518 9.72 38.08 32.78
N PHE A 519 10.27 38.64 31.72
CA PHE A 519 11.73 38.77 31.57
C PHE A 519 12.36 40.00 32.22
N GLU A 520 11.62 40.96 32.76
CA GLU A 520 12.26 42.22 33.16
C GLU A 520 11.94 42.75 34.56
N GLN A 521 10.80 42.44 35.20
CA GLN A 521 10.41 42.99 36.52
C GLN A 521 9.43 42.06 37.26
N PRO A 522 9.20 42.22 38.59
CA PRO A 522 8.21 41.42 39.30
C PRO A 522 6.79 41.82 38.89
N TRP A 523 6.10 40.89 38.25
CA TRP A 523 4.68 40.96 37.95
C TRP A 523 3.93 39.96 38.81
N THR A 524 2.74 40.33 39.27
CA THR A 524 1.79 39.39 39.86
C THR A 524 0.85 38.92 38.77
N VAL A 525 0.90 37.64 38.42
CA VAL A 525 0.01 37.06 37.40
C VAL A 525 -1.03 36.20 38.09
N THR A 526 -2.29 36.41 37.75
CA THR A 526 -3.44 35.65 38.23
C THR A 526 -4.26 35.17 37.05
N GLU A 527 -4.83 33.98 37.20
CA GLU A 527 -5.73 33.37 36.23
C GLU A 527 -7.07 33.06 36.90
N ASN A 528 -8.16 33.22 36.15
CA ASN A 528 -9.48 32.78 36.59
C ASN A 528 -9.89 31.45 35.92
N ARG A 529 -10.94 30.80 36.46
CA ARG A 529 -11.49 29.53 35.95
C ARG A 529 -12.01 29.58 34.51
N GLU A 530 -12.07 30.76 33.89
CA GLU A 530 -12.59 30.99 32.55
C GLU A 530 -11.45 31.18 31.52
N GLY A 531 -10.18 31.00 31.92
CA GLY A 531 -9.01 31.18 31.05
C GLY A 531 -8.69 32.66 30.77
N ARG A 532 -9.20 33.58 31.60
CA ARG A 532 -8.80 34.99 31.59
C ARG A 532 -7.56 35.16 32.46
N MET A 533 -6.55 35.74 31.85
CA MET A 533 -5.29 36.07 32.47
C MET A 533 -5.28 37.54 32.89
N ARG A 534 -4.64 37.81 34.02
CA ARG A 534 -4.42 39.16 34.56
C ARG A 534 -3.00 39.27 35.07
N ALA A 535 -2.21 40.16 34.49
CA ALA A 535 -0.89 40.50 34.97
C ALA A 535 -0.90 41.91 35.57
N GLU A 536 -0.36 42.07 36.77
CA GLU A 536 -0.32 43.31 37.51
C GLU A 536 1.10 43.69 37.90
N MET A 537 1.44 44.96 37.76
CA MET A 537 2.65 45.54 38.31
C MET A 537 2.34 46.88 38.97
N SER A 538 3.10 47.22 40.01
CA SER A 538 3.04 48.53 40.65
C SER A 538 4.44 49.01 40.97
N ARG A 539 4.71 50.29 40.72
CA ARG A 539 6.02 50.92 40.87
C ARG A 539 5.90 52.30 41.48
N SER A 540 6.81 52.61 42.40
CA SER A 540 6.97 53.93 43.00
C SER A 540 8.35 54.48 42.64
N TYR A 541 8.43 55.75 42.25
CA TYR A 541 9.67 56.48 41.97
C TYR A 541 9.80 57.67 42.92
N ASN A 542 11.05 58.08 43.19
CA ASN A 542 11.39 59.27 44.01
C ASN A 542 10.61 59.35 45.33
N GLY A 543 10.69 58.32 46.17
CA GLY A 543 10.03 58.32 47.48
C GLY A 543 8.50 58.34 47.43
N ALA A 544 7.91 57.76 46.38
CA ALA A 544 6.47 57.70 46.08
C ALA A 544 5.84 58.97 45.47
N ALA A 545 6.66 59.96 45.08
CA ALA A 545 6.20 61.12 44.32
C ALA A 545 5.60 60.74 42.95
N LEU A 546 5.99 59.60 42.36
CA LEU A 546 5.34 59.04 41.17
C LEU A 546 4.99 57.58 41.45
N GLN A 547 3.71 57.22 41.36
CA GLN A 547 3.21 55.85 41.46
C GLN A 547 2.61 55.43 40.12
N CYS A 548 3.01 54.28 39.61
CA CYS A 548 2.50 53.71 38.37
C CYS A 548 2.00 52.30 38.68
N SER A 549 0.74 52.01 38.37
CA SER A 549 0.22 50.65 38.38
C SER A 549 -0.30 50.29 36.99
N LEU A 550 -0.01 49.08 36.57
CA LEU A 550 -0.42 48.55 35.28
C LEU A 550 -1.12 47.21 35.51
N THR A 551 -2.24 47.03 34.84
CA THR A 551 -2.95 45.76 34.72
C THR A 551 -3.07 45.40 33.25
N VAL A 552 -2.69 44.19 32.88
CA VAL A 552 -2.90 43.61 31.55
C VAL A 552 -3.83 42.42 31.73
N ASP A 553 -5.08 42.56 31.30
CA ASP A 553 -6.04 41.47 31.22
C ASP A 553 -6.09 40.94 29.80
N TRP A 554 -6.11 39.63 29.59
CA TRP A 554 -6.38 39.07 28.27
C TRP A 554 -7.05 37.71 28.35
N THR A 555 -7.69 37.31 27.26
CA THR A 555 -8.30 35.98 27.14
C THR A 555 -7.71 35.29 25.93
N LEU A 556 -7.17 34.08 26.15
CA LEU A 556 -6.70 33.27 25.04
C LEU A 556 -7.89 32.81 24.19
N PRO A 557 -7.80 32.91 22.85
CA PRO A 557 -8.76 32.30 21.95
C PRO A 557 -8.99 30.83 22.25
N SER A 558 -10.25 30.46 22.45
CA SER A 558 -10.66 29.06 22.65
C SER A 558 -10.88 28.33 21.31
N SER A 559 -11.07 29.08 20.22
CA SER A 559 -11.27 28.58 18.86
C SER A 559 -10.51 29.42 17.83
N HIS A 560 -10.28 28.87 16.63
CA HIS A 560 -9.51 29.53 15.56
C HIS A 560 -10.16 30.82 15.01
N ASN A 561 -11.46 31.02 15.21
CA ASN A 561 -12.19 32.21 14.77
C ASN A 561 -12.34 33.28 15.87
N GLN A 562 -11.84 33.01 17.08
CA GLN A 562 -11.93 33.96 18.19
C GLN A 562 -10.70 34.89 18.17
N PRO A 563 -10.87 36.22 18.12
CA PRO A 563 -9.76 37.16 18.26
C PRO A 563 -9.16 37.12 19.67
N LEU A 564 -7.87 37.44 19.78
CA LEU A 564 -7.23 37.80 21.04
C LEU A 564 -7.91 39.07 21.58
N GLN A 565 -8.50 38.97 22.76
CA GLN A 565 -9.03 40.11 23.51
C GLN A 565 -8.04 40.47 24.60
N MET A 566 -7.59 41.73 24.62
CA MET A 566 -6.65 42.24 25.61
C MET A 566 -7.07 43.63 26.07
N ARG A 567 -6.90 43.89 27.36
CA ARG A 567 -7.14 45.17 28.01
C ARG A 567 -5.93 45.56 28.84
N ILE A 568 -5.39 46.73 28.57
CA ILE A 568 -4.29 47.31 29.35
C ILE A 568 -4.85 48.52 30.12
N VAL A 569 -4.75 48.51 31.44
CA VAL A 569 -5.16 49.61 32.32
C VAL A 569 -3.93 50.17 33.01
N ARG A 570 -3.65 51.46 32.80
CA ARG A 570 -2.56 52.19 33.45
C ARG A 570 -3.14 53.23 34.40
N LEU A 571 -2.75 53.19 35.66
CA LEU A 571 -3.00 54.23 36.64
C LEU A 571 -1.69 54.87 37.06
N LEU A 572 -1.49 56.13 36.67
CA LEU A 572 -0.34 56.95 37.07
C LEU A 572 -0.80 57.97 38.09
N LYS A 573 -0.10 58.10 39.22
CA LYS A 573 -0.30 59.18 40.20
C LYS A 573 1.01 59.94 40.36
N ARG A 574 0.93 61.27 40.37
CA ARG A 574 2.04 62.17 40.73
C ARG A 574 1.62 62.93 41.99
N ASP A 575 2.41 62.81 43.05
CA ASP A 575 2.14 63.41 44.36
C ASP A 575 0.72 63.08 44.87
N GLY A 576 0.30 61.82 44.67
CA GLY A 576 -1.03 61.33 45.05
C GLY A 576 -2.16 61.67 44.07
N VAL A 577 -1.94 62.55 43.09
CA VAL A 577 -2.94 62.98 42.09
C VAL A 577 -2.86 62.12 40.84
N THR A 578 -3.97 61.47 40.47
CA THR A 578 -4.08 60.70 39.22
C THR A 578 -3.79 61.59 38.02
N GLN A 579 -2.84 61.17 37.20
CA GLN A 579 -2.42 61.85 35.98
C GLN A 579 -3.15 61.23 34.79
N ASN A 580 -3.72 62.08 33.93
CA ASN A 580 -4.33 61.65 32.68
C ASN A 580 -3.31 61.72 31.54
N ASP A 581 -2.37 60.77 31.54
CA ASP A 581 -1.27 60.70 30.57
C ASP A 581 -1.43 59.51 29.62
N THR A 582 -1.13 59.71 28.33
CA THR A 582 -1.31 58.67 27.31
C THR A 582 -0.11 57.74 27.23
N PHE A 583 -0.37 56.46 26.94
CA PHE A 583 0.65 55.49 26.55
C PHE A 583 0.28 54.88 25.20
N PHE A 584 1.22 54.25 24.52
CA PHE A 584 1.02 53.71 23.18
C PHE A 584 1.50 52.27 23.09
N LEU A 585 0.62 51.36 22.69
CA LEU A 585 1.01 50.01 22.30
C LEU A 585 1.68 50.10 20.92
N LYS A 586 2.99 49.90 20.86
CA LYS A 586 3.80 50.06 19.64
C LYS A 586 3.90 48.80 18.83
N TYR A 587 4.00 47.67 19.52
CA TYR A 587 4.17 46.40 18.86
C TYR A 587 3.48 45.30 19.65
N LEU A 588 2.88 44.37 18.92
CA LEU A 588 2.28 43.15 19.41
C LEU A 588 2.78 42.01 18.53
N SER A 589 3.37 40.99 19.14
CA SER A 589 3.58 39.69 18.49
C SER A 589 2.75 38.65 19.23
N TYR A 590 1.94 37.91 18.49
CA TYR A 590 1.05 36.91 19.05
C TYR A 590 1.21 35.59 18.29
N MET A 591 1.34 34.51 19.03
CA MET A 591 1.27 33.14 18.54
C MET A 591 0.29 32.34 19.40
N SER A 592 -0.77 31.85 18.79
CA SER A 592 -1.77 31.02 19.46
C SER A 592 -1.26 29.60 19.71
N ARG A 593 -2.01 28.87 20.54
CA ARG A 593 -1.94 27.40 20.55
C ARG A 593 -2.34 26.84 19.18
N VAL A 594 -1.86 25.64 18.88
CA VAL A 594 -2.35 24.86 17.75
C VAL A 594 -3.78 24.44 18.04
N MET A 595 -4.70 24.73 17.12
CA MET A 595 -6.13 24.45 17.26
C MET A 595 -6.66 23.65 16.07
N PRO A 596 -7.63 22.75 16.28
CA PRO A 596 -8.28 22.06 15.17
C PRO A 596 -9.13 23.05 14.34
N VAL A 597 -9.01 22.97 13.02
CA VAL A 597 -9.80 23.77 12.06
C VAL A 597 -10.84 22.92 11.30
N GLY A 598 -10.84 21.60 11.50
CA GLY A 598 -11.73 20.65 10.84
C GLY A 598 -10.97 19.71 9.90
N ASN A 599 -11.60 18.62 9.45
CA ASN A 599 -11.01 17.63 8.50
C ASN A 599 -9.66 17.02 8.91
N GLY A 600 -9.39 16.92 10.22
CA GLY A 600 -8.10 16.44 10.73
C GLY A 600 -6.94 17.44 10.55
N GLN A 601 -7.23 18.67 10.12
CA GLN A 601 -6.24 19.73 9.99
C GLN A 601 -6.15 20.57 11.26
N PHE A 602 -4.93 21.05 11.52
CA PHE A 602 -4.60 21.92 12.62
C PHE A 602 -4.04 23.24 12.09
N ALA A 603 -4.26 24.32 12.84
CA ALA A 603 -3.69 25.61 12.51
C ALA A 603 -3.27 26.37 13.77
N THR A 604 -2.29 27.25 13.61
CA THR A 604 -1.95 28.29 14.59
C THR A 604 -2.25 29.66 13.99
N ARG A 605 -2.55 30.63 14.85
CA ARG A 605 -2.73 32.04 14.50
C ARG A 605 -1.46 32.76 14.95
N ILE A 606 -0.69 33.23 13.99
CA ILE A 606 0.58 33.92 14.24
C ILE A 606 0.63 35.22 13.45
N GLY A 607 0.95 36.31 14.15
CA GLY A 607 1.11 37.59 13.49
C GLY A 607 1.67 38.65 14.39
N ASP A 608 2.31 39.60 13.73
CA ASP A 608 2.90 40.78 14.34
C ASP A 608 2.14 42.01 13.86
N VAL A 609 1.89 42.95 14.76
CA VAL A 609 1.23 44.22 14.44
C VAL A 609 2.03 45.36 15.03
N ILE A 610 2.40 46.31 14.17
CA ILE A 610 2.94 47.61 14.56
C ILE A 610 1.77 48.56 14.71
N ASP A 611 1.76 49.33 15.79
CA ASP A 611 0.70 50.29 16.14
C ASP A 611 -0.73 49.70 16.05
N PRO A 612 -1.01 48.59 16.77
CA PRO A 612 -2.30 47.92 16.69
C PRO A 612 -3.47 48.86 17.02
N SER A 613 -4.54 48.75 16.22
CA SER A 613 -5.77 49.50 16.43
C SER A 613 -6.33 49.18 17.81
N SER A 614 -6.48 50.21 18.65
CA SER A 614 -6.98 50.05 20.01
C SER A 614 -8.00 51.11 20.34
N THR A 615 -8.97 50.75 21.17
CA THR A 615 -9.95 51.70 21.70
C THR A 615 -9.43 52.24 23.03
N ARG A 616 -9.40 53.56 23.16
CA ARG A 616 -8.93 54.23 24.38
C ARG A 616 -10.10 54.74 25.19
N THR A 617 -10.03 54.56 26.50
CA THR A 617 -11.04 55.10 27.41
C THR A 617 -10.35 55.59 28.68
N ASN A 618 -10.63 56.82 29.07
CA ASN A 618 -10.16 57.35 30.35
C ASN A 618 -11.22 57.00 31.40
N THR A 619 -10.82 56.27 32.44
CA THR A 619 -11.71 55.82 33.52
C THR A 619 -11.21 56.34 34.86
N ALA A 620 -12.04 56.27 35.91
CA ALA A 620 -11.61 56.55 37.28
C ALA A 620 -10.49 55.60 37.76
N GLN A 621 -10.33 54.45 37.09
CA GLN A 621 -9.32 53.43 37.37
C GLN A 621 -8.02 53.66 36.56
N GLY A 622 -7.96 54.73 35.76
CA GLY A 622 -6.82 55.06 34.90
C GLY A 622 -7.16 55.00 33.42
N ASN A 623 -6.11 55.08 32.59
CA ASN A 623 -6.22 55.06 31.14
C ASN A 623 -6.24 53.62 30.65
N GLN A 624 -7.32 53.28 29.95
CA GLN A 624 -7.60 51.94 29.43
C GLN A 624 -7.36 51.89 27.92
N LEU A 625 -6.73 50.81 27.47
CA LEU A 625 -6.53 50.45 26.09
C LEU A 625 -7.10 49.06 25.87
N ASP A 626 -8.15 48.96 25.07
CA ASP A 626 -8.73 47.68 24.65
C ASP A 626 -8.27 47.33 23.24
N LEU A 627 -7.88 46.07 23.06
CA LEU A 627 -7.42 45.49 21.81
C LEU A 627 -8.26 44.25 21.48
N SER A 628 -8.67 44.16 20.23
CA SER A 628 -9.19 42.94 19.61
C SER A 628 -8.37 42.63 18.36
N TYR A 629 -7.61 41.54 18.37
CA TYR A 629 -6.73 41.18 17.25
C TYR A 629 -6.92 39.74 16.82
N LEU A 630 -7.25 39.53 15.55
CA LEU A 630 -7.29 38.21 14.91
C LEU A 630 -6.08 38.06 14.00
N ALA A 631 -5.07 37.34 14.46
CA ALA A 631 -3.86 37.12 13.67
C ALA A 631 -4.13 36.25 12.41
N PRO A 632 -3.28 36.34 11.38
CA PRO A 632 -3.31 35.44 10.24
C PRO A 632 -3.20 33.97 10.67
N GLU A 633 -3.94 33.10 9.97
CA GLU A 633 -3.91 31.66 10.18
C GLU A 633 -2.74 31.03 9.41
N ARG A 634 -2.11 30.00 10.00
CA ARG A 634 -1.13 29.14 9.35
C ARG A 634 -1.46 27.69 9.65
N ALA A 635 -1.51 26.87 8.60
CA ALA A 635 -1.71 25.43 8.72
C ALA A 635 -0.48 24.78 9.37
N GLU A 636 -0.71 23.81 10.25
CA GLU A 636 0.31 23.09 11.01
C GLU A 636 0.09 21.57 10.90
N SER A 637 1.17 20.79 10.90
CA SER A 637 1.14 19.33 10.69
C SER A 637 0.97 18.49 11.95
N SER A 638 1.16 19.06 13.16
CA SER A 638 0.98 18.33 14.42
C SER A 638 0.76 19.24 15.65
N TYR A 639 0.34 18.65 16.76
CA TYR A 639 -0.21 19.33 17.95
C TYR A 639 0.84 19.86 18.96
N TYR A 640 2.13 19.49 18.86
CA TYR A 640 3.04 19.55 20.04
C TYR A 640 4.28 20.45 19.97
N GLU A 641 4.58 21.14 18.88
CA GLU A 641 5.91 21.78 18.79
C GLU A 641 5.99 23.26 19.17
N ARG A 642 4.85 23.97 19.31
CA ARG A 642 4.88 25.43 19.50
C ARG A 642 4.22 25.87 20.80
N GLN A 643 5.03 26.51 21.64
CA GLN A 643 4.57 27.21 22.84
C GLN A 643 3.84 28.48 22.43
N PRO A 644 2.57 28.68 22.82
CA PRO A 644 1.92 29.97 22.61
C PRO A 644 2.80 31.09 23.19
N THR A 645 2.77 32.26 22.59
CA THR A 645 3.49 33.43 23.08
C THR A 645 2.69 34.69 22.84
N LEU A 646 2.78 35.63 23.79
CA LEU A 646 2.27 36.98 23.64
C LEU A 646 3.39 37.94 24.02
N TYR A 647 3.77 38.80 23.08
CA TYR A 647 4.78 39.83 23.30
C TYR A 647 4.17 41.18 22.99
N ILE A 648 4.35 42.15 23.88
CA ILE A 648 3.91 43.53 23.69
C ILE A 648 5.04 44.51 24.00
N GLU A 649 5.15 45.55 23.18
CA GLU A 649 6.01 46.70 23.43
C GLU A 649 5.13 47.94 23.62
N VAL A 650 5.30 48.60 24.76
CA VAL A 650 4.49 49.76 25.13
C VAL A 650 5.39 50.96 25.46
N ASP A 651 5.11 52.10 24.85
CA ASP A 651 5.82 53.36 25.09
C ASP A 651 5.09 54.22 26.12
N GLY A 652 5.86 54.83 27.03
CA GLY A 652 5.35 55.83 27.98
C GLY A 652 4.59 55.22 29.15
N LEU A 653 4.82 53.94 29.46
CA LEU A 653 4.02 53.18 30.41
C LEU A 653 4.04 53.73 31.85
N CYS A 654 5.19 54.21 32.34
CA CYS A 654 5.32 54.77 33.70
C CYS A 654 6.07 56.12 33.74
N GLY A 655 6.01 56.88 32.65
CA GLY A 655 6.66 58.19 32.50
C GLY A 655 8.03 58.13 31.81
N GLY A 656 8.28 59.09 30.92
CA GLY A 656 9.46 59.14 30.02
C GLY A 656 9.30 58.29 28.76
N LEU A 657 10.18 58.45 27.77
CA LEU A 657 10.25 57.64 26.52
C LEU A 657 10.71 56.18 26.78
N THR A 658 10.43 55.64 27.96
CA THR A 658 10.83 54.29 28.33
C THR A 658 9.94 53.29 27.61
N LYS A 659 10.58 52.43 26.80
CA LYS A 659 9.96 51.26 26.21
C LYS A 659 9.81 50.20 27.29
N THR A 660 8.61 49.64 27.42
CA THR A 660 8.36 48.49 28.29
C THR A 660 8.02 47.30 27.42
N GLN A 661 8.84 46.25 27.50
CA GLN A 661 8.63 45.01 26.78
C GLN A 661 8.07 43.97 27.75
N ILE A 662 6.96 43.34 27.37
CA ILE A 662 6.30 42.33 28.19
C ILE A 662 6.12 41.09 27.33
N ARG A 663 6.70 39.99 27.78
CA ARG A 663 6.59 38.68 27.13
C ARG A 663 5.89 37.72 28.07
N PHE A 664 4.88 37.05 27.55
CA PHE A 664 4.16 35.97 28.20
C PHE A 664 4.43 34.69 27.39
N ASP A 665 5.24 33.80 27.95
CA ASP A 665 5.49 32.47 27.40
C ASP A 665 4.57 31.46 28.08
N TYR A 666 3.98 30.57 27.28
CA TYR A 666 3.05 29.55 27.76
C TYR A 666 3.74 28.19 27.69
N LYS A 667 3.82 27.49 28.83
CA LYS A 667 4.35 26.12 28.84
C LYS A 667 3.29 25.18 28.22
N PRO A 668 3.69 24.22 27.37
CA PRO A 668 2.77 23.17 26.94
C PRO A 668 2.30 22.39 28.19
N PRO A 669 1.10 21.81 28.17
CA PRO A 669 0.75 20.79 29.16
C PRO A 669 1.86 19.72 29.16
N GLY A 670 2.40 19.44 30.34
CA GLY A 670 3.49 18.49 30.54
C GLY A 670 3.04 17.04 30.50
#